data_AF-A0A944U0H1-F1
#
_entry.id   AF-A0A944U0H1-F1
#
_cell.length_a   1.000
_cell.length_b   1.000
_cell.length_c   1.000
_cell.angle_alpha   90.00
_cell.angle_beta   90.00
_cell.angle_gamma   90.00
#
_symmetry.space_group_name_H-M   'P 1'
#
loop_
_entity.id
_entity.type
_entity.pdbx_description
1 polymer ?
#
loop_
_entity_poly.entity_id
_entity_poly.type
_entity_poly.pdbx_seq_one_letter_code
_entity_poly.pdbx_strand_id
1 'polypeptide(L)'
;MKITGYLPVRPKLPVNDFAMHENRSSFHACLSNVFVLGALFFFNLWHFEVFAQSPHLLISADPNTDTIELRWSDSDLPETLHLEYTENLLHPEWVPIPRSVIDVSEDSWLKVSLDGVQQTMFYRLKSGVRSLESTRREDAVPPLLIAPRQGWSVTDYALMFTWQRQSFMPEEDEQGLAWSIDNYQLQVARDRSFSNPSIDRIHHAPGQDVSRLEEGDEGDVEAQEIREMLQYWTETTYMPSTTLETGTWFWRVRAADLPDQEWSSPVSFEITLPGASFAPSRILSHEAPLFTFDMYDSDAGGWGSQPDWETYWGFFPEDLQPYVAFAIPHEGWGYYDSPSRISQGKVLTFPEFLEPLADLEIPVFIKTGGPDGDPQNYISTTELEYLYKNHPNVQGIVTGENTWQAIDGYDTPVFRHFEVRWLQNVIKLSGKHGKYVIAGEGAYDFAWNKYLGQEQPDMNQENENDYEWLDPQILKDHPQAFVPASKSNIFWSRHQMDSSVFGASVSNLVAHHGVWAEAWYWSDAGFSNGPFTITPDNPGEFSTMPFATWIQTMLMGVARGASVYHFGGESGVSDNRGDYDPLLDAFLDEDGDIYSKHDPLTRGDQYSSFWDMDGHQTLGFQRYIIPFIQSIVKHDMIPSKTDVRAEIKVAVDPGPVESDKGGFISYGHYATLYRNTYGIRDFLESTEEMEEGEMEESLSGCRFELTPNSGRYYFIPVIPHPASSFDLEGIYLAAMDELQDADAVGELFNAFYPDSFTGDAWMTRVGHRYYVTNSHENVNQAQSFGFTFSGRLQSFSGNSIPHSYLLASTDAVENSLWFHANAEHGAVYTDMRATRVTTTWTSEPSIHIIPEEALQEKSWNPLKRELFLSLSHAFGAVEVSLVCP
;
A
#
# COMPACT_ATOMS: atom_id res chain seq x y z
N MET A 1 -39.67 -23.34 11.24
CA MET A 1 -39.82 -24.55 12.11
C MET A 1 -39.88 -24.08 13.57
N LYS A 2 -40.17 -24.93 14.58
CA LYS A 2 -40.39 -24.44 15.97
C LYS A 2 -39.12 -23.91 16.64
N ILE A 3 -39.23 -22.73 17.26
CA ILE A 3 -38.26 -22.17 18.22
C ILE A 3 -38.51 -22.77 19.61
N THR A 4 -37.45 -23.19 20.30
CA THR A 4 -37.39 -23.39 21.76
C THR A 4 -35.98 -23.11 22.25
N GLY A 5 -35.77 -22.03 23.00
CA GLY A 5 -34.49 -21.71 23.62
C GLY A 5 -34.30 -22.37 24.99
N TYR A 6 -33.05 -22.49 25.43
CA TYR A 6 -32.69 -22.82 26.81
C TYR A 6 -31.39 -22.10 27.21
N LEU A 7 -31.45 -21.30 28.28
CA LEU A 7 -30.30 -20.87 29.06
C LEU A 7 -29.75 -22.04 29.90
N PRO A 8 -28.42 -22.13 30.10
CA PRO A 8 -27.85 -22.74 31.29
C PRO A 8 -27.05 -21.74 32.15
N VAL A 9 -27.37 -21.74 33.44
CA VAL A 9 -26.67 -20.98 34.50
C VAL A 9 -25.29 -21.58 34.79
N ARG A 10 -24.27 -20.74 34.98
CA ARG A 10 -22.92 -21.13 35.43
C ARG A 10 -22.96 -21.92 36.76
N PRO A 11 -22.36 -23.13 36.85
CA PRO A 11 -21.96 -23.72 38.12
C PRO A 11 -20.56 -23.26 38.53
N LYS A 12 -20.36 -23.01 39.83
CA LYS A 12 -19.02 -22.83 40.42
C LYS A 12 -18.27 -24.17 40.43
N LEU A 13 -17.01 -24.18 40.01
CA LEU A 13 -16.07 -25.27 40.30
C LEU A 13 -15.25 -24.99 41.57
N PRO A 14 -14.81 -26.03 42.29
CA PRO A 14 -13.99 -25.90 43.49
C PRO A 14 -12.48 -25.91 43.20
N VAL A 15 -11.72 -25.48 44.20
CA VAL A 15 -10.27 -25.36 44.24
C VAL A 15 -9.59 -26.69 44.61
N ASN A 16 -8.65 -27.20 43.78
CA ASN A 16 -7.26 -27.54 44.15
C ASN A 16 -6.48 -28.41 43.12
N ASP A 17 -5.15 -28.33 43.26
CA ASP A 17 -4.10 -29.29 42.86
C ASP A 17 -3.82 -29.52 41.36
N PHE A 18 -3.00 -28.63 40.78
CA PHE A 18 -2.05 -28.97 39.73
C PHE A 18 -0.61 -28.79 40.23
N ALA A 19 0.24 -29.77 39.93
CA ALA A 19 1.67 -29.73 40.24
C ALA A 19 2.48 -29.42 38.97
N MET A 20 3.46 -28.52 39.15
CA MET A 20 4.50 -28.06 38.21
C MET A 20 4.66 -28.83 36.88
N HIS A 21 4.41 -28.13 35.78
CA HIS A 21 5.42 -27.90 34.73
C HIS A 21 4.99 -26.69 33.87
N GLU A 22 5.40 -25.48 34.28
CA GLU A 22 5.35 -24.28 33.43
C GLU A 22 6.77 -23.87 33.05
N ASN A 23 7.07 -23.87 31.76
CA ASN A 23 8.08 -22.97 31.21
C ASN A 23 7.45 -21.57 31.17
N ARG A 24 8.16 -20.56 31.70
CA ARG A 24 7.87 -19.15 31.44
C ARG A 24 9.08 -18.52 30.77
N SER A 25 8.86 -17.89 29.63
CA SER A 25 9.63 -16.72 29.18
C SER A 25 8.91 -16.02 28.04
N SER A 26 7.97 -15.14 28.38
CA SER A 26 7.72 -13.91 27.63
C SER A 26 8.91 -12.96 27.80
N PHE A 27 9.31 -12.20 26.77
CA PHE A 27 9.55 -10.74 26.77
C PHE A 27 10.55 -10.25 25.69
N HIS A 28 10.28 -9.05 25.16
CA HIS A 28 11.30 -8.13 24.64
C HIS A 28 12.49 -7.95 25.60
N ALA A 29 13.70 -7.72 25.08
CA ALA A 29 14.76 -7.08 25.85
C ALA A 29 15.85 -6.48 24.97
N CYS A 30 16.26 -5.24 25.29
CA CYS A 30 17.64 -4.67 25.32
C CYS A 30 17.50 -3.14 25.53
N LEU A 31 18.31 -2.37 26.29
CA LEU A 31 19.58 -2.52 27.04
C LEU A 31 19.63 -1.36 28.11
N SER A 32 20.47 -1.27 29.16
CA SER A 32 21.56 -2.11 29.70
C SER A 32 21.91 -1.82 31.18
N ASN A 33 22.77 -2.69 31.75
CA ASN A 33 23.92 -2.40 32.64
C ASN A 33 23.82 -1.99 34.16
N VAL A 34 24.04 -3.01 35.01
CA VAL A 34 25.24 -3.15 35.90
C VAL A 34 25.23 -2.66 37.38
N PHE A 35 25.11 -3.66 38.27
CA PHE A 35 25.82 -3.91 39.56
C PHE A 35 25.38 -3.38 40.97
N VAL A 36 25.17 -4.39 41.85
CA VAL A 36 25.39 -4.51 43.33
C VAL A 36 24.19 -4.41 44.30
N LEU A 37 24.00 -5.54 45.02
CA LEU A 37 23.08 -5.83 46.13
C LEU A 37 23.25 -4.96 47.40
N GLY A 38 22.15 -4.74 48.15
CA GLY A 38 22.17 -3.97 49.41
C GLY A 38 21.01 -4.15 50.44
N ALA A 39 20.26 -5.24 50.41
CA ALA A 39 19.35 -5.80 51.45
C ALA A 39 18.80 -5.00 52.69
N LEU A 40 17.48 -5.18 52.92
CA LEU A 40 16.77 -5.48 54.21
C LEU A 40 16.13 -4.40 55.14
N PHE A 41 14.99 -4.83 55.74
CA PHE A 41 14.35 -4.50 57.05
C PHE A 41 13.09 -3.56 57.18
N PHE A 42 11.91 -4.22 57.24
CA PHE A 42 10.83 -4.15 58.27
C PHE A 42 9.78 -3.00 58.41
N PHE A 43 8.49 -3.42 58.32
CA PHE A 43 7.31 -3.12 59.19
C PHE A 43 7.00 -1.69 59.70
N ASN A 44 5.77 -1.19 59.42
CA ASN A 44 4.62 -1.31 60.36
C ASN A 44 3.28 -0.69 59.85
N LEU A 45 2.16 -1.18 60.39
CA LEU A 45 0.81 -0.62 60.22
C LEU A 45 0.61 0.70 61.01
N TRP A 46 -0.05 1.69 60.42
CA TRP A 46 -0.91 2.64 61.13
C TRP A 46 -2.20 2.91 60.33
N HIS A 47 -3.36 2.69 60.95
CA HIS A 47 -4.64 3.25 60.50
C HIS A 47 -4.79 4.66 61.10
N PHE A 48 -5.27 5.62 60.31
CA PHE A 48 -5.80 6.88 60.81
C PHE A 48 -7.13 7.20 60.12
N GLU A 49 -8.25 7.01 60.83
CA GLU A 49 -9.47 7.76 60.56
C GLU A 49 -9.31 9.16 61.20
N VAL A 50 -9.56 10.23 60.43
CA VAL A 50 -9.64 11.59 60.96
C VAL A 50 -11.00 12.19 60.60
N PHE A 51 -11.92 12.16 61.56
CA PHE A 51 -13.11 13.02 61.53
C PHE A 51 -12.75 14.40 62.05
N ALA A 52 -12.94 15.44 61.25
CA ALA A 52 -12.86 16.83 61.69
C ALA A 52 -13.97 17.69 61.05
N GLN A 53 -14.56 18.59 61.83
CA GLN A 53 -15.76 19.33 61.46
C GLN A 53 -15.43 20.68 60.80
N SER A 54 -15.48 20.71 59.47
CA SER A 54 -15.82 21.92 58.70
C SER A 54 -16.79 21.49 57.59
N PRO A 55 -18.02 22.06 57.51
CA PRO A 55 -19.07 21.47 56.67
C PRO A 55 -18.86 21.59 55.15
N HIS A 56 -17.79 22.25 54.69
CA HIS A 56 -17.59 22.62 53.29
C HIS A 56 -16.21 22.32 52.68
N LEU A 57 -15.33 21.56 53.35
CA LEU A 57 -14.05 21.15 52.77
C LEU A 57 -13.66 19.73 53.20
N LEU A 58 -13.59 18.83 52.22
CA LEU A 58 -13.04 17.47 52.34
C LEU A 58 -11.59 17.49 51.87
N ILE A 59 -10.74 16.73 52.57
CA ILE A 59 -9.32 16.55 52.26
C ILE A 59 -9.06 15.04 52.21
N SER A 60 -8.56 14.54 51.09
CA SER A 60 -8.13 13.15 50.92
C SER A 60 -6.71 13.09 50.36
N ALA A 61 -5.94 12.11 50.82
CA ALA A 61 -4.62 11.79 50.29
C ALA A 61 -4.60 10.30 49.93
N ASP A 62 -4.15 9.96 48.73
CA ASP A 62 -3.94 8.57 48.33
C ASP A 62 -2.51 8.16 48.75
N PRO A 63 -2.32 7.12 49.58
CA PRO A 63 -0.99 6.71 50.02
C PRO A 63 -0.12 6.08 48.91
N ASN A 64 -0.62 5.89 47.69
CA ASN A 64 0.12 5.36 46.55
C ASN A 64 0.53 6.44 45.52
N THR A 65 0.17 7.71 45.73
CA THR A 65 0.57 8.84 44.87
C THR A 65 0.94 10.05 45.71
N ASP A 66 1.91 10.86 45.29
CA ASP A 66 2.37 12.05 46.05
C ASP A 66 1.41 13.26 45.93
N THR A 67 0.09 13.02 46.04
CA THR A 67 -0.96 14.03 45.83
C THR A 67 -1.95 14.15 47.00
N ILE A 68 -2.42 15.38 47.24
CA ILE A 68 -3.48 15.68 48.20
C ILE A 68 -4.62 16.39 47.45
N GLU A 69 -5.83 15.85 47.58
CA GLU A 69 -7.03 16.37 46.93
C GLU A 69 -7.89 17.18 47.91
N LEU A 70 -8.42 18.31 47.43
CA LEU A 70 -9.28 19.23 48.20
C LEU A 70 -10.62 19.41 47.48
N ARG A 71 -11.75 19.03 48.11
CA ARG A 71 -13.09 19.17 47.53
C ARG A 71 -14.04 19.98 48.41
N TRP A 72 -14.75 20.95 47.83
CA TRP A 72 -15.84 21.67 48.52
C TRP A 72 -17.19 20.95 48.33
N SER A 73 -18.07 20.99 49.34
CA SER A 73 -19.27 20.13 49.39
C SER A 73 -20.53 20.67 48.72
N ASP A 74 -20.52 21.90 48.18
CA ASP A 74 -21.70 22.62 47.69
C ASP A 74 -21.51 23.19 46.26
N SER A 75 -20.82 22.47 45.38
CA SER A 75 -20.71 22.83 43.95
C SER A 75 -20.95 21.62 43.04
N ASP A 76 -21.95 21.72 42.15
CA ASP A 76 -22.23 20.74 41.08
C ASP A 76 -21.21 20.82 39.91
N LEU A 77 -19.98 21.23 40.20
CA LEU A 77 -18.85 21.31 39.26
C LEU A 77 -17.58 20.78 39.94
N PRO A 78 -16.80 19.89 39.30
CA PRO A 78 -15.56 19.37 39.85
C PRO A 78 -14.38 20.30 39.52
N GLU A 79 -14.19 21.36 40.29
CA GLU A 79 -12.92 22.09 40.31
C GLU A 79 -11.93 21.40 41.25
N THR A 80 -11.08 20.53 40.69
CA THR A 80 -10.00 19.84 41.42
C THR A 80 -8.74 20.69 41.39
N LEU A 81 -8.28 21.17 42.55
CA LEU A 81 -7.01 21.90 42.65
C LEU A 81 -5.87 20.95 43.03
N HIS A 82 -4.98 20.67 42.08
CA HIS A 82 -3.78 19.86 42.30
C HIS A 82 -2.66 20.70 42.91
N LEU A 83 -2.02 20.19 43.96
CA LEU A 83 -0.86 20.78 44.61
C LEU A 83 0.21 19.70 44.83
N GLU A 84 1.33 19.81 44.11
CA GLU A 84 2.50 18.98 44.37
C GLU A 84 3.23 19.46 45.63
N TYR A 85 3.78 18.51 46.39
CA TYR A 85 4.56 18.79 47.59
C TYR A 85 5.78 17.88 47.70
N THR A 86 6.92 18.45 48.09
CA THR A 86 8.14 17.69 48.38
C THR A 86 8.37 17.54 49.88
N GLU A 87 8.16 16.31 50.36
CA GLU A 87 8.57 15.70 51.64
C GLU A 87 8.00 16.17 53.00
N ASN A 88 7.33 15.19 53.65
CA ASN A 88 7.38 14.84 55.08
C ASN A 88 6.50 15.54 56.17
N LEU A 89 5.78 14.66 56.91
CA LEU A 89 5.36 14.69 58.33
C LEU A 89 3.97 15.24 58.79
N LEU A 90 2.99 14.31 58.79
CA LEU A 90 2.07 13.91 59.88
C LEU A 90 1.39 14.92 60.85
N HIS A 91 0.07 15.00 60.66
CA HIS A 91 -1.04 15.15 61.63
C HIS A 91 -1.36 16.48 62.35
N PRO A 92 -2.66 16.74 62.67
CA PRO A 92 -3.20 18.12 62.70
C PRO A 92 -3.96 18.52 63.98
N GLU A 93 -4.11 19.84 64.20
CA GLU A 93 -5.28 20.43 64.88
C GLU A 93 -5.70 21.75 64.19
N TRP A 94 -7.00 22.08 64.26
CA TRP A 94 -7.68 22.96 63.29
C TRP A 94 -7.92 24.41 63.77
N VAL A 95 -7.81 25.37 62.86
CA VAL A 95 -8.26 26.77 63.04
C VAL A 95 -8.91 27.28 61.74
N PRO A 96 -10.12 27.91 61.76
CA PRO A 96 -10.85 28.29 60.55
C PRO A 96 -10.44 29.67 60.00
N ILE A 97 -10.47 29.81 58.66
CA ILE A 97 -10.23 31.07 57.93
C ILE A 97 -11.55 31.57 57.30
N PRO A 98 -11.90 32.87 57.38
CA PRO A 98 -13.16 33.40 56.82
C PRO A 98 -13.15 33.55 55.28
N ARG A 99 -14.34 33.39 54.69
CA ARG A 99 -14.59 33.18 53.24
C ARG A 99 -14.59 34.48 52.39
N SER A 100 -13.66 35.41 52.59
CA SER A 100 -13.66 36.67 51.82
C SER A 100 -12.27 37.27 51.53
N VAL A 101 -12.01 37.45 50.24
CA VAL A 101 -10.87 38.17 49.61
C VAL A 101 -9.52 37.47 49.71
N ILE A 102 -9.17 36.77 48.63
CA ILE A 102 -7.79 36.71 48.12
C ILE A 102 -7.87 37.11 46.65
N ASP A 103 -7.23 38.22 46.31
CA ASP A 103 -7.01 38.70 44.93
C ASP A 103 -5.48 38.74 44.77
N VAL A 104 -4.93 38.02 43.79
CA VAL A 104 -3.48 37.75 43.70
C VAL A 104 -2.94 38.21 42.36
N SER A 105 -2.14 39.28 42.36
CA SER A 105 -1.33 39.67 41.20
C SER A 105 -0.07 38.81 41.08
N GLU A 106 0.40 38.58 39.85
CA GLU A 106 1.41 37.57 39.45
C GLU A 106 2.80 37.60 40.14
N ASP A 107 3.14 38.64 40.90
CA ASP A 107 4.41 38.74 41.67
C ASP A 107 4.21 38.69 43.20
N SER A 108 3.07 38.16 43.67
CA SER A 108 2.76 38.08 45.11
C SER A 108 3.47 36.91 45.79
N TRP A 109 4.36 37.22 46.74
CA TRP A 109 5.04 36.23 47.57
C TRP A 109 4.25 35.92 48.84
N LEU A 110 3.85 34.66 49.04
CA LEU A 110 3.20 34.26 50.28
C LEU A 110 4.27 34.01 51.35
N LYS A 111 4.32 34.89 52.36
CA LYS A 111 5.17 34.73 53.54
C LYS A 111 4.36 34.12 54.68
N VAL A 112 4.72 32.90 55.08
CA VAL A 112 4.19 32.26 56.30
C VAL A 112 5.30 32.26 57.35
N SER A 113 4.97 32.70 58.57
CA SER A 113 5.87 32.62 59.73
C SER A 113 5.18 31.86 60.85
N LEU A 114 5.81 30.79 61.31
CA LEU A 114 5.40 29.97 62.44
C LEU A 114 6.17 30.45 63.68
N ASP A 115 5.47 30.90 64.72
CA ASP A 115 6.14 31.32 65.95
C ASP A 115 6.61 30.09 66.76
N GLY A 116 7.92 29.83 66.72
CA GLY A 116 8.56 28.74 67.46
C GLY A 116 10.00 28.45 67.05
N VAL A 117 10.34 28.62 65.76
CA VAL A 117 11.71 28.44 65.22
C VAL A 117 12.01 29.56 64.23
N GLN A 118 13.24 30.11 64.23
CA GLN A 118 13.67 31.18 63.31
C GLN A 118 13.90 30.70 61.87
N GLN A 119 12.83 30.30 61.16
CA GLN A 119 12.87 30.21 59.70
C GLN A 119 11.61 30.81 59.07
N THR A 120 11.82 31.46 57.93
CA THR A 120 10.76 32.05 57.09
C THR A 120 10.83 31.34 55.76
N MET A 121 9.73 30.72 55.34
CA MET A 121 9.59 30.18 53.98
C MET A 121 8.83 31.17 53.11
N PHE A 122 9.24 31.24 51.84
CA PHE A 122 8.70 32.12 50.82
C PHE A 122 8.17 31.26 49.69
N TYR A 123 6.85 31.26 49.51
CA TYR A 123 6.21 30.57 48.39
C TYR A 123 5.98 31.57 47.26
N ARG A 124 6.47 31.23 46.06
CA ARG A 124 6.12 31.94 44.83
C ARG A 124 4.90 31.26 44.24
N LEU A 125 3.78 31.97 44.17
CA LEU A 125 2.61 31.49 43.44
C LEU A 125 2.94 31.56 41.94
N LYS A 126 3.10 30.40 41.31
CA LYS A 126 3.14 30.27 39.85
C LYS A 126 1.69 30.06 39.41
N SER A 127 1.04 31.09 38.87
CA SER A 127 -0.33 31.00 38.37
C SER A 127 -0.39 30.18 37.09
N GLY A 128 -0.44 28.84 37.24
CA GLY A 128 -0.83 27.92 36.17
C GLY A 128 -2.33 27.99 35.85
N VAL A 129 -3.13 28.62 36.73
CA VAL A 129 -4.53 28.94 36.46
C VAL A 129 -4.59 30.30 35.75
N ARG A 130 -4.45 30.28 34.42
CA ARG A 130 -5.32 31.16 33.62
C ARG A 130 -6.75 30.74 33.92
N SER A 131 -7.64 31.71 34.04
CA SER A 131 -9.06 31.42 34.18
C SER A 131 -9.52 30.50 33.05
N LEU A 132 -10.31 29.48 33.40
CA LEU A 132 -11.29 28.86 32.51
C LEU A 132 -12.44 29.86 32.20
N GLU A 133 -12.07 31.11 31.89
CA GLU A 133 -12.74 31.75 30.77
C GLU A 133 -12.52 30.81 29.60
N SER A 134 -13.61 30.44 28.95
CA SER A 134 -13.57 29.66 27.72
C SER A 134 -12.43 30.16 26.84
N THR A 135 -11.52 29.27 26.45
CA THR A 135 -11.11 29.23 25.04
C THR A 135 -12.41 29.05 24.26
N ARG A 136 -13.07 30.18 24.00
CA ARG A 136 -13.94 30.30 22.84
C ARG A 136 -13.13 29.79 21.66
N ARG A 137 -13.81 29.27 20.65
CA ARG A 137 -13.30 29.26 19.27
C ARG A 137 -13.18 30.74 18.84
N GLU A 138 -12.24 31.47 19.43
CA GLU A 138 -12.35 32.94 19.56
C GLU A 138 -11.93 33.68 18.30
N ASP A 139 -11.25 32.98 17.40
CA ASP A 139 -11.15 33.29 15.98
C ASP A 139 -11.86 32.18 15.18
N ALA A 140 -13.19 32.15 15.19
CA ALA A 140 -14.01 31.23 14.39
C ALA A 140 -14.00 31.60 12.89
N VAL A 141 -12.81 31.63 12.29
CA VAL A 141 -12.60 31.72 10.84
C VAL A 141 -13.43 30.62 10.18
N PRO A 142 -14.24 30.89 9.14
CA PRO A 142 -15.04 29.84 8.52
C PRO A 142 -14.16 28.87 7.69
N PRO A 143 -14.63 27.63 7.41
CA PRO A 143 -13.89 26.65 6.63
C PRO A 143 -13.42 27.16 5.26
N LEU A 144 -12.17 26.87 4.90
CA LEU A 144 -11.64 27.14 3.56
C LEU A 144 -12.24 26.14 2.56
N LEU A 145 -12.86 26.64 1.50
CA LEU A 145 -13.44 25.80 0.45
C LEU A 145 -12.36 25.41 -0.58
N ILE A 146 -12.10 24.11 -0.72
CA ILE A 146 -11.03 23.56 -1.59
C ILE A 146 -11.58 23.23 -2.97
N ALA A 147 -12.69 22.47 -3.06
CA ALA A 147 -13.33 22.07 -4.31
C ALA A 147 -14.87 21.94 -4.15
N PRO A 148 -15.69 22.39 -5.12
CA PRO A 148 -15.36 23.21 -6.29
C PRO A 148 -15.11 24.69 -5.92
N ARG A 149 -14.08 25.32 -6.50
CA ARG A 149 -13.82 26.76 -6.31
C ARG A 149 -14.70 27.65 -7.21
N GLN A 150 -14.61 28.96 -6.96
CA GLN A 150 -15.34 29.99 -7.67
C GLN A 150 -15.14 29.94 -9.20
N GLY A 151 -16.22 29.69 -9.94
CA GLY A 151 -16.26 29.65 -11.40
C GLY A 151 -15.91 28.28 -12.01
N TRP A 152 -15.69 27.24 -11.21
CA TRP A 152 -15.40 25.90 -11.72
C TRP A 152 -16.59 25.32 -12.50
N SER A 153 -16.28 24.59 -13.56
CA SER A 153 -17.23 23.82 -14.37
C SER A 153 -16.97 22.34 -14.10
N VAL A 154 -17.96 21.65 -13.53
CA VAL A 154 -17.87 20.28 -13.02
C VAL A 154 -18.86 19.40 -13.76
N THR A 155 -18.50 18.15 -14.02
CA THR A 155 -19.40 17.15 -14.59
C THR A 155 -20.37 16.65 -13.52
N ASP A 156 -21.62 16.38 -13.89
CA ASP A 156 -22.66 15.91 -12.96
C ASP A 156 -22.25 14.69 -12.10
N TYR A 157 -21.56 13.69 -12.67
CA TYR A 157 -21.03 12.54 -11.94
C TYR A 157 -19.69 12.78 -11.22
N ALA A 158 -19.01 13.90 -11.48
CA ALA A 158 -17.74 14.25 -10.85
C ALA A 158 -17.90 15.22 -9.68
N LEU A 159 -19.14 15.52 -9.25
CA LEU A 159 -19.39 16.45 -8.15
C LEU A 159 -19.11 15.81 -6.79
N MET A 160 -18.10 16.37 -6.11
CA MET A 160 -17.77 16.16 -4.71
C MET A 160 -17.42 17.53 -4.10
N PHE A 161 -17.59 17.67 -2.79
CA PHE A 161 -17.29 18.91 -2.06
C PHE A 161 -16.18 18.65 -1.06
N THR A 162 -15.09 19.41 -1.14
CA THR A 162 -13.95 19.29 -0.24
C THR A 162 -13.63 20.64 0.39
N TRP A 163 -13.42 20.65 1.70
CA TRP A 163 -13.05 21.82 2.48
C TRP A 163 -12.01 21.47 3.53
N GLN A 164 -11.26 22.47 3.97
CA GLN A 164 -10.27 22.31 5.04
C GLN A 164 -10.98 22.03 6.37
N ARG A 165 -10.62 20.95 7.05
CA ARG A 165 -10.98 20.70 8.45
C ARG A 165 -10.32 21.77 9.30
N GLN A 166 -11.11 22.35 10.19
CA GLN A 166 -10.63 23.29 11.19
C GLN A 166 -10.12 22.51 12.40
N SER A 167 -8.83 22.60 12.66
CA SER A 167 -8.18 22.01 13.82
C SER A 167 -6.99 22.85 14.26
N PHE A 168 -6.65 22.76 15.54
CA PHE A 168 -5.41 23.23 16.10
C PHE A 168 -4.74 22.05 16.80
N MET A 169 -3.51 21.75 16.40
CA MET A 169 -2.67 20.72 17.00
C MET A 169 -1.34 21.41 17.35
N PRO A 170 -0.87 21.37 18.61
CA PRO A 170 0.45 21.87 18.95
C PRO A 170 1.54 20.99 18.31
N GLU A 171 2.67 21.61 17.96
CA GLU A 171 3.91 20.91 17.66
C GLU A 171 4.48 20.44 19.01
N GLU A 172 4.44 19.11 19.26
CA GLU A 172 4.86 18.40 20.50
C GLU A 172 3.99 18.58 21.78
N ASP A 173 3.67 17.43 22.41
CA ASP A 173 3.43 17.14 23.85
C ASP A 173 2.67 18.11 24.80
N GLU A 174 2.07 19.21 24.34
CA GLU A 174 1.16 20.03 25.16
C GLU A 174 -0.23 19.37 25.30
N GLN A 175 -0.25 18.27 26.06
CA GLN A 175 -1.44 17.45 26.36
C GLN A 175 -2.63 18.30 26.79
N GLY A 176 -3.72 18.24 26.02
CA GLY A 176 -4.99 18.92 26.31
C GLY A 176 -5.19 20.30 25.64
N LEU A 177 -4.28 20.76 24.76
CA LEU A 177 -4.49 21.99 23.97
C LEU A 177 -4.98 21.75 22.54
N ALA A 178 -4.87 20.52 22.03
CA ALA A 178 -5.41 20.11 20.73
C ALA A 178 -6.94 20.26 20.65
N TRP A 179 -7.45 20.71 19.51
CA TRP A 179 -8.89 20.67 19.20
C TRP A 179 -9.15 20.47 17.70
N SER A 180 -10.29 19.85 17.38
CA SER A 180 -10.81 19.72 16.02
C SER A 180 -12.29 20.11 15.96
N ILE A 181 -12.80 20.37 14.75
CA ILE A 181 -14.24 20.40 14.46
C ILE A 181 -14.66 19.04 13.94
N ASP A 182 -15.69 18.48 14.55
CA ASP A 182 -16.16 17.10 14.30
C ASP A 182 -17.34 17.04 13.33
N ASN A 183 -18.10 18.14 13.22
CA ASN A 183 -19.31 18.22 12.41
C ASN A 183 -19.31 19.51 11.58
N TYR A 184 -19.76 19.39 10.33
CA TYR A 184 -19.96 20.52 9.43
C TYR A 184 -21.38 20.56 8.89
N GLN A 185 -21.95 21.75 8.73
CA GLN A 185 -23.17 21.94 7.97
C GLN A 185 -22.82 22.43 6.57
N LEU A 186 -23.19 21.66 5.55
CA LEU A 186 -23.00 21.98 4.13
C LEU A 186 -24.35 22.37 3.50
N GLN A 187 -24.35 23.48 2.76
CA GLN A 187 -25.51 23.96 2.01
C GLN A 187 -25.18 24.20 0.54
N VAL A 188 -26.05 23.73 -0.37
CA VAL A 188 -25.96 23.93 -1.82
C VAL A 188 -27.31 24.40 -2.37
N ALA A 189 -27.31 25.49 -3.14
CA ALA A 189 -28.54 26.11 -3.65
C ALA A 189 -28.35 26.73 -5.05
N ARG A 190 -29.47 26.93 -5.77
CA ARG A 190 -29.51 27.71 -7.02
C ARG A 190 -29.34 29.22 -6.80
N ASP A 191 -29.45 29.70 -5.56
CA ASP A 191 -29.39 31.11 -5.20
C ASP A 191 -28.37 31.37 -4.08
N ARG A 192 -27.68 32.53 -4.16
CA ARG A 192 -26.61 32.91 -3.21
C ARG A 192 -27.13 33.22 -1.79
N SER A 193 -28.44 33.36 -1.60
CA SER A 193 -29.05 33.53 -0.27
C SER A 193 -29.39 32.20 0.41
N PHE A 194 -29.24 31.06 -0.28
CA PHE A 194 -29.61 29.72 0.20
C PHE A 194 -31.06 29.68 0.69
N SER A 195 -31.96 30.30 -0.08
CA SER A 195 -33.38 30.46 0.31
C SER A 195 -34.16 29.14 0.27
N ASN A 196 -33.75 28.22 -0.61
CA ASN A 196 -34.27 26.87 -0.72
C ASN A 196 -33.12 25.94 -1.14
N PRO A 197 -32.26 25.49 -0.20
CA PRO A 197 -31.14 24.63 -0.51
C PRO A 197 -31.62 23.27 -1.00
N SER A 198 -30.95 22.73 -2.03
CA SER A 198 -31.17 21.39 -2.57
C SER A 198 -30.37 20.33 -1.81
N ILE A 199 -29.25 20.74 -1.20
CA ILE A 199 -28.53 19.98 -0.19
C ILE A 199 -28.43 20.87 1.04
N ASP A 200 -28.91 20.40 2.18
CA ASP A 200 -28.68 20.97 3.51
C ASP A 200 -28.48 19.80 4.47
N ARG A 201 -27.23 19.56 4.85
CA ARG A 201 -26.81 18.35 5.58
C ARG A 201 -25.79 18.71 6.66
N ILE A 202 -25.89 18.00 7.78
CA ILE A 202 -24.76 17.84 8.70
C ILE A 202 -23.94 16.66 8.17
N HIS A 203 -22.62 16.83 8.14
CA HIS A 203 -21.63 15.86 7.68
C HIS A 203 -20.54 15.75 8.74
N HIS A 204 -20.12 14.53 9.05
CA HIS A 204 -19.10 14.24 10.05
C HIS A 204 -17.70 14.37 9.43
N ALA A 205 -16.75 14.92 10.19
CA ALA A 205 -15.35 14.96 9.80
C ALA A 205 -14.73 13.54 9.78
N PRO A 206 -13.58 13.33 9.13
CA PRO A 206 -12.88 12.04 9.17
C PRO A 206 -12.67 11.54 10.61
N GLY A 207 -12.90 10.23 10.83
CA GLY A 207 -12.80 9.57 12.14
C GLY A 207 -13.96 9.83 13.12
N GLN A 208 -14.94 10.66 12.76
CA GLN A 208 -16.05 11.07 13.66
C GLN A 208 -17.40 10.40 13.35
N ASP A 209 -17.54 9.76 12.18
CA ASP A 209 -18.77 9.11 11.77
C ASP A 209 -18.90 7.71 12.39
N VAL A 210 -19.53 7.62 13.56
CA VAL A 210 -19.74 6.35 14.28
C VAL A 210 -20.68 5.36 13.57
N SER A 211 -21.29 5.73 12.43
CA SER A 211 -22.01 4.76 11.58
C SER A 211 -21.09 3.89 10.72
N ARG A 212 -19.77 4.05 10.92
CA ARG A 212 -18.67 3.39 10.22
C ARG A 212 -17.76 2.60 11.18
N LEU A 213 -18.33 2.17 12.31
CA LEU A 213 -17.69 1.34 13.33
C LEU A 213 -18.60 0.16 13.62
N GLU A 214 -18.00 -1.01 13.83
CA GLU A 214 -18.71 -2.29 14.00
C GLU A 214 -18.79 -2.75 15.47
N GLU A 215 -19.55 -3.81 15.74
CA GLU A 215 -19.68 -4.41 17.08
C GLU A 215 -18.45 -5.29 17.42
N GLY A 216 -17.28 -4.65 17.48
CA GLY A 216 -15.98 -5.27 17.76
C GLY A 216 -14.87 -4.22 17.88
N ASP A 217 -14.90 -3.22 17.01
CA ASP A 217 -13.92 -2.14 16.87
C ASP A 217 -13.66 -1.36 18.16
N GLU A 218 -14.64 -1.28 19.07
CA GLU A 218 -14.47 -0.67 20.41
C GLU A 218 -13.34 -1.33 21.23
N GLY A 219 -12.91 -2.54 20.85
CA GLY A 219 -11.78 -3.27 21.45
C GLY A 219 -10.67 -3.65 20.47
N ASP A 220 -10.77 -3.29 19.18
CA ASP A 220 -9.66 -3.44 18.24
C ASP A 220 -8.73 -2.23 18.31
N VAL A 221 -7.43 -2.50 18.30
CA VAL A 221 -6.40 -1.47 18.43
C VAL A 221 -6.19 -0.74 17.11
N GLU A 222 -6.14 -1.47 15.99
CA GLU A 222 -5.87 -0.88 14.67
C GLU A 222 -7.03 0.02 14.23
N ALA A 223 -8.27 -0.42 14.38
CA ALA A 223 -9.45 0.42 14.12
C ALA A 223 -9.50 1.69 14.99
N GLN A 224 -9.10 1.63 16.28
CA GLN A 224 -9.02 2.84 17.10
C GLN A 224 -7.81 3.72 16.72
N GLU A 225 -6.66 3.16 16.37
CA GLU A 225 -5.48 3.92 15.93
C GLU A 225 -5.76 4.66 14.61
N ILE A 226 -6.35 4.01 13.60
CA ILE A 226 -6.82 4.66 12.36
C ILE A 226 -7.81 5.78 12.70
N ARG A 227 -8.78 5.51 13.57
CA ARG A 227 -9.78 6.52 13.97
C ARG A 227 -9.16 7.72 14.68
N GLU A 228 -8.17 7.50 15.55
CA GLU A 228 -7.40 8.56 16.20
C GLU A 228 -6.56 9.35 15.19
N MET A 229 -5.84 8.68 14.28
CA MET A 229 -5.11 9.31 13.17
C MET A 229 -6.01 10.22 12.31
N LEU A 230 -7.23 9.75 11.98
CA LEU A 230 -8.19 10.54 11.19
C LEU A 230 -8.68 11.81 11.90
N GLN A 231 -8.55 11.94 13.23
CA GLN A 231 -8.84 13.19 13.94
C GLN A 231 -7.87 14.33 13.56
N TYR A 232 -6.66 13.98 13.13
CA TYR A 232 -5.62 14.90 12.71
C TYR A 232 -5.72 15.31 11.23
N TRP A 233 -6.65 14.71 10.46
CA TRP A 233 -6.80 14.98 9.03
C TRP A 233 -7.24 16.43 8.73
N THR A 234 -6.52 17.18 7.90
CA THR A 234 -6.79 18.61 7.63
C THR A 234 -7.83 18.89 6.55
N GLU A 235 -8.40 17.88 5.89
CA GLU A 235 -9.45 18.04 4.88
C GLU A 235 -10.75 17.29 5.26
N THR A 236 -11.83 17.51 4.52
CA THR A 236 -13.11 16.82 4.71
C THR A 236 -13.85 16.81 3.37
N THR A 237 -14.31 15.63 2.96
CA THR A 237 -14.85 15.38 1.62
C THR A 237 -16.27 14.83 1.70
N TYR A 238 -17.17 15.36 0.87
CA TYR A 238 -18.57 14.94 0.79
C TYR A 238 -18.99 14.63 -0.66
N MET A 239 -19.38 13.38 -0.93
CA MET A 239 -20.02 12.98 -2.18
C MET A 239 -21.56 13.07 -2.04
N PRO A 240 -22.26 13.93 -2.83
CA PRO A 240 -23.71 13.98 -2.82
C PRO A 240 -24.36 12.67 -3.26
N SER A 241 -25.39 12.21 -2.55
CA SER A 241 -26.24 11.08 -2.98
C SER A 241 -27.26 11.46 -4.06
N THR A 242 -27.34 12.73 -4.46
CA THR A 242 -28.27 13.23 -5.48
C THR A 242 -27.50 14.02 -6.54
N THR A 243 -27.63 13.60 -7.80
CA THR A 243 -27.10 14.33 -8.95
C THR A 243 -27.78 15.70 -9.07
N LEU A 244 -26.99 16.77 -9.13
CA LEU A 244 -27.52 18.12 -9.34
C LEU A 244 -27.84 18.35 -10.82
N GLU A 245 -28.94 19.05 -11.10
CA GLU A 245 -29.26 19.51 -12.44
C GLU A 245 -28.21 20.47 -13.01
N THR A 246 -28.06 20.51 -14.33
CA THR A 246 -27.16 21.43 -15.04
C THR A 246 -27.36 22.90 -14.69
N GLY A 247 -26.30 23.70 -14.86
CA GLY A 247 -26.28 25.16 -14.70
C GLY A 247 -25.63 25.60 -13.39
N THR A 248 -25.75 26.88 -13.05
CA THR A 248 -25.08 27.48 -11.89
C THR A 248 -25.67 27.01 -10.56
N TRP A 249 -24.78 26.80 -9.60
CA TRP A 249 -25.02 26.48 -8.20
C TRP A 249 -24.12 27.33 -7.30
N PHE A 250 -24.52 27.48 -6.05
CA PHE A 250 -23.74 28.11 -4.98
C PHE A 250 -23.63 27.14 -3.82
N TRP A 251 -22.47 27.10 -3.15
CA TRP A 251 -22.29 26.32 -1.93
C TRP A 251 -21.52 27.07 -0.85
N ARG A 252 -21.67 26.59 0.39
CA ARG A 252 -20.99 27.08 1.60
C ARG A 252 -20.99 26.00 2.68
N VAL A 253 -20.06 26.13 3.62
CA VAL A 253 -19.90 25.22 4.78
C VAL A 253 -19.67 26.04 6.05
N ARG A 254 -20.05 25.48 7.20
CA ARG A 254 -19.66 25.97 8.54
C ARG A 254 -19.44 24.79 9.49
N ALA A 255 -18.67 25.01 10.56
CA ALA A 255 -18.70 24.11 11.72
C ALA A 255 -20.12 24.00 12.31
N ALA A 256 -20.48 22.84 12.85
CA ALA A 256 -21.83 22.53 13.32
C ALA A 256 -21.92 22.01 14.77
N ASP A 257 -20.81 21.75 15.45
CA ASP A 257 -20.82 21.26 16.85
C ASP A 257 -21.44 22.26 17.84
N LEU A 258 -21.42 23.55 17.48
CA LEU A 258 -21.99 24.64 18.27
C LEU A 258 -22.99 25.46 17.43
N PRO A 259 -24.02 26.04 18.05
CA PRO A 259 -24.83 27.06 17.40
C PRO A 259 -23.97 28.30 17.01
N ASP A 260 -24.49 29.07 16.06
CA ASP A 260 -23.97 30.39 15.67
C ASP A 260 -22.53 30.47 15.11
N GLN A 261 -21.98 29.36 14.60
CA GLN A 261 -20.72 29.37 13.83
C GLN A 261 -20.88 30.11 12.47
N GLU A 262 -19.82 30.79 12.04
CA GLU A 262 -19.79 31.55 10.77
C GLU A 262 -19.81 30.64 9.53
N TRP A 263 -20.47 31.10 8.48
CA TRP A 263 -20.47 30.46 7.17
C TRP A 263 -19.28 30.92 6.34
N SER A 264 -18.70 29.99 5.58
CA SER A 264 -17.73 30.32 4.53
C SER A 264 -18.36 31.23 3.47
N SER A 265 -17.52 32.05 2.84
CA SER A 265 -17.95 32.93 1.77
C SER A 265 -18.50 32.10 0.61
N PRO A 266 -19.78 32.28 0.19
CA PRO A 266 -20.36 31.42 -0.83
C PRO A 266 -19.67 31.59 -2.17
N VAL A 267 -19.20 30.47 -2.73
CA VAL A 267 -18.64 30.37 -4.09
C VAL A 267 -19.66 29.74 -5.03
N SER A 268 -19.58 30.09 -6.32
CA SER A 268 -20.43 29.51 -7.36
C SER A 268 -19.67 28.57 -8.29
N PHE A 269 -20.31 27.50 -8.73
CA PHE A 269 -19.82 26.56 -9.74
C PHE A 269 -20.92 26.25 -10.75
N GLU A 270 -20.58 25.61 -11.87
CA GLU A 270 -21.52 25.18 -12.89
C GLU A 270 -21.49 23.66 -13.04
N ILE A 271 -22.66 23.03 -12.98
CA ILE A 271 -22.82 21.61 -13.32
C ILE A 271 -23.10 21.48 -14.81
N THR A 272 -22.35 20.59 -15.46
CA THR A 272 -22.40 20.33 -16.89
C THR A 272 -22.68 18.87 -17.15
N LEU A 273 -23.35 18.58 -18.28
CA LEU A 273 -23.47 17.21 -18.77
C LEU A 273 -22.11 16.70 -19.26
N PRO A 274 -21.92 15.37 -19.33
CA PRO A 274 -20.74 14.78 -19.92
C PRO A 274 -20.51 15.28 -21.35
N GLY A 275 -19.29 15.77 -21.61
CA GLY A 275 -18.85 16.16 -22.94
C GLY A 275 -18.47 14.95 -23.81
N ALA A 276 -17.92 15.22 -24.99
CA ALA A 276 -17.27 14.16 -25.77
C ALA A 276 -15.97 13.71 -25.07
N SER A 277 -15.68 12.41 -25.13
CA SER A 277 -14.40 11.87 -24.65
C SER A 277 -13.24 12.34 -25.51
N PHE A 278 -12.10 12.62 -24.86
CA PHE A 278 -10.84 12.90 -25.51
C PHE A 278 -10.10 11.59 -25.87
N ALA A 279 -9.18 11.67 -26.84
CA ALA A 279 -8.22 10.59 -27.07
C ALA A 279 -7.23 10.53 -25.89
N PRO A 280 -6.62 9.37 -25.58
CA PRO A 280 -5.63 9.25 -24.52
C PRO A 280 -4.49 10.27 -24.65
N SER A 281 -4.11 10.96 -23.56
CA SER A 281 -3.04 11.96 -23.56
C SER A 281 -1.65 11.35 -23.70
N ARG A 282 -1.52 10.07 -23.32
CA ARG A 282 -0.37 9.20 -23.55
C ARG A 282 -0.86 7.95 -24.30
N ILE A 283 -0.08 7.42 -25.23
CA ILE A 283 -0.36 6.10 -25.84
C ILE A 283 0.33 5.02 -25.00
N LEU A 284 -0.43 4.01 -24.58
CA LEU A 284 0.12 2.78 -23.99
C LEU A 284 0.16 1.68 -25.06
N SER A 285 1.31 1.00 -25.19
CA SER A 285 1.48 -0.18 -26.05
C SER A 285 2.78 -0.92 -25.73
N HIS A 286 3.07 -2.02 -26.42
CA HIS A 286 4.37 -2.69 -26.34
C HIS A 286 5.57 -1.81 -26.77
N GLU A 287 5.39 -0.92 -27.76
CA GLU A 287 6.39 0.08 -28.21
C GLU A 287 6.43 1.32 -27.30
N ALA A 288 5.41 1.50 -26.46
CA ALA A 288 5.25 2.67 -25.59
C ALA A 288 4.71 2.21 -24.21
N PRO A 289 5.47 1.41 -23.45
CA PRO A 289 5.09 1.05 -22.10
C PRO A 289 5.10 2.27 -21.17
N LEU A 290 4.58 2.06 -19.97
CA LEU A 290 4.68 3.01 -18.87
C LEU A 290 5.24 2.29 -17.65
N PHE A 291 6.31 2.86 -17.08
CA PHE A 291 6.86 2.50 -15.79
C PHE A 291 6.49 3.62 -14.81
N THR A 292 5.82 3.27 -13.71
CA THR A 292 5.46 4.23 -12.65
C THR A 292 6.14 3.86 -11.36
N PHE A 293 6.61 4.86 -10.62
CA PHE A 293 7.28 4.69 -9.33
C PHE A 293 6.54 5.47 -8.26
N ASP A 294 6.26 4.83 -7.12
CA ASP A 294 5.74 5.52 -5.95
C ASP A 294 6.77 6.51 -5.39
N MET A 295 6.29 7.73 -5.12
CA MET A 295 7.03 8.77 -4.41
C MET A 295 6.41 8.91 -3.01
N TYR A 296 6.59 7.91 -2.14
CA TYR A 296 5.97 7.82 -0.80
C TYR A 296 6.81 6.96 0.16
N ASP A 297 6.71 7.20 1.47
CA ASP A 297 7.19 6.30 2.55
C ASP A 297 6.09 6.13 3.63
N SER A 298 6.07 4.96 4.30
CA SER A 298 4.91 4.38 5.01
C SER A 298 4.40 5.21 6.18
N ASP A 299 5.32 5.63 7.04
CA ASP A 299 4.95 5.93 8.43
C ASP A 299 4.49 7.38 8.65
N ALA A 300 4.60 8.25 7.63
CA ALA A 300 4.37 9.70 7.77
C ALA A 300 3.72 10.40 6.55
N GLY A 301 3.78 9.81 5.34
CA GLY A 301 3.21 10.43 4.13
C GLY A 301 3.80 11.80 3.76
N GLY A 302 5.05 12.06 4.16
CA GLY A 302 5.68 13.37 4.14
C GLY A 302 6.82 13.53 3.14
N TRP A 303 6.52 13.62 1.83
CA TRP A 303 7.43 14.29 0.88
C TRP A 303 7.44 15.79 1.16
N GLY A 304 8.18 16.19 2.21
CA GLY A 304 8.17 17.52 2.82
C GLY A 304 8.17 18.64 1.79
N SER A 305 7.43 19.72 2.07
CA SER A 305 6.75 20.62 1.09
C SER A 305 7.50 21.17 -0.15
N GLN A 306 8.81 20.94 -0.33
CA GLN A 306 9.59 21.32 -1.50
C GLN A 306 10.64 20.24 -1.90
N PRO A 307 10.23 19.08 -2.44
CA PRO A 307 11.19 18.07 -2.92
C PRO A 307 11.99 18.55 -4.14
N ASP A 308 13.24 18.08 -4.27
CA ASP A 308 14.07 18.34 -5.45
C ASP A 308 13.73 17.41 -6.62
N TRP A 309 12.55 17.63 -7.21
CA TRP A 309 12.03 16.85 -8.33
C TRP A 309 12.97 16.79 -9.55
N GLU A 310 13.84 17.80 -9.75
CA GLU A 310 14.84 17.80 -10.83
C GLU A 310 15.90 16.70 -10.60
N THR A 311 16.36 16.54 -9.36
CA THR A 311 17.31 15.48 -8.98
C THR A 311 16.70 14.08 -9.16
N TYR A 312 15.47 13.84 -8.67
CA TYR A 312 14.79 12.54 -8.84
C TYR A 312 14.53 12.18 -10.31
N TRP A 313 14.09 13.16 -11.11
CA TRP A 313 13.90 12.94 -12.54
C TRP A 313 15.23 12.67 -13.27
N GLY A 314 16.32 13.29 -12.78
CA GLY A 314 17.69 13.06 -13.24
C GLY A 314 18.26 11.66 -12.97
N PHE A 315 17.63 10.83 -12.11
CA PHE A 315 18.03 9.42 -11.96
C PHE A 315 17.68 8.58 -13.19
N PHE A 316 16.69 9.02 -13.98
CA PHE A 316 16.26 8.35 -15.20
C PHE A 316 17.01 8.93 -16.41
N PRO A 317 17.75 8.11 -17.18
CA PRO A 317 18.37 8.53 -18.44
C PRO A 317 17.37 9.19 -19.41
N GLU A 318 17.82 10.17 -20.19
CA GLU A 318 16.98 10.92 -21.15
C GLU A 318 16.20 10.02 -22.14
N ASP A 319 16.75 8.86 -22.50
CA ASP A 319 16.11 7.88 -23.39
C ASP A 319 15.05 7.02 -22.69
N LEU A 320 15.06 6.96 -21.35
CA LEU A 320 14.04 6.31 -20.53
C LEU A 320 12.92 7.24 -20.07
N GLN A 321 13.20 8.52 -19.85
CA GLN A 321 12.22 9.51 -19.39
C GLN A 321 10.86 9.48 -20.14
N PRO A 322 10.78 9.28 -21.48
CA PRO A 322 9.51 9.12 -22.19
C PRO A 322 8.64 7.95 -21.70
N TYR A 323 9.22 6.96 -21.04
CA TYR A 323 8.56 5.75 -20.55
C TYR A 323 8.21 5.79 -19.06
N VAL A 324 8.58 6.85 -18.33
CA VAL A 324 8.47 6.95 -16.88
C VAL A 324 7.41 7.98 -16.45
N ALA A 325 6.77 7.75 -15.31
CA ALA A 325 6.00 8.76 -14.57
C ALA A 325 6.13 8.55 -13.05
N PHE A 326 5.93 9.60 -12.27
CA PHE A 326 5.89 9.53 -10.81
C PHE A 326 4.46 9.35 -10.30
N ALA A 327 4.26 8.42 -9.36
CA ALA A 327 3.02 8.25 -8.63
C ALA A 327 3.11 9.08 -7.34
N ILE A 328 2.48 10.25 -7.36
CA ILE A 328 2.53 11.26 -6.29
C ILE A 328 1.37 11.02 -5.32
N PRO A 329 1.62 10.79 -4.02
CA PRO A 329 0.61 10.47 -3.02
C PRO A 329 -0.35 11.63 -2.75
N HIS A 330 -1.65 11.32 -2.82
CA HIS A 330 -2.73 12.06 -2.18
C HIS A 330 -3.30 11.27 -0.98
N GLU A 331 -3.03 9.97 -0.88
CA GLU A 331 -3.01 9.30 0.44
C GLU A 331 -2.07 10.07 1.39
N GLY A 332 -2.44 10.13 2.67
CA GLY A 332 -1.80 11.04 3.64
C GLY A 332 -2.03 12.55 3.41
N TRP A 333 -2.78 13.00 2.39
CA TRP A 333 -2.97 14.44 2.13
C TRP A 333 -3.87 15.12 3.16
N GLY A 334 -3.24 15.55 4.24
CA GLY A 334 -3.85 16.16 5.42
C GLY A 334 -3.37 15.58 6.75
N TYR A 335 -2.48 14.58 6.74
CA TYR A 335 -1.82 14.02 7.92
C TYR A 335 -0.90 15.03 8.65
N TYR A 336 -0.32 14.65 9.80
CA TYR A 336 0.54 15.53 10.62
C TYR A 336 1.81 15.99 9.88
N ASP A 337 2.49 15.08 9.19
CA ASP A 337 3.71 15.35 8.40
C ASP A 337 3.41 15.62 6.91
N SER A 338 2.12 15.76 6.56
CA SER A 338 1.68 15.98 5.19
C SER A 338 2.21 17.31 4.62
N PRO A 339 2.62 17.36 3.34
CA PRO A 339 3.05 18.59 2.67
C PRO A 339 1.97 19.68 2.63
N SER A 340 0.70 19.30 2.84
CA SER A 340 -0.43 20.20 3.02
C SER A 340 -0.26 21.17 4.19
N ARG A 341 0.49 20.81 5.23
CA ARG A 341 0.73 21.65 6.42
C ARG A 341 2.00 22.47 6.24
N ILE A 342 1.87 23.80 6.31
CA ILE A 342 3.02 24.70 6.40
C ILE A 342 2.89 25.66 7.59
N SER A 343 4.03 26.17 8.06
CA SER A 343 4.11 27.01 9.26
C SER A 343 3.03 28.10 9.33
N GLN A 344 2.56 28.39 10.55
CA GLN A 344 1.51 29.37 10.84
C GLN A 344 0.09 28.96 10.39
N GLY A 345 -0.16 27.67 10.16
CA GLY A 345 -1.51 27.14 9.89
C GLY A 345 -2.05 27.47 8.50
N LYS A 346 -1.19 27.89 7.57
CA LYS A 346 -1.54 27.97 6.16
C LYS A 346 -1.51 26.55 5.58
N VAL A 347 -2.46 26.23 4.69
CA VAL A 347 -2.45 24.98 3.93
C VAL A 347 -1.90 25.19 2.53
N LEU A 348 -1.07 24.26 2.07
CA LEU A 348 -0.72 24.06 0.66
C LEU A 348 -1.74 23.09 0.06
N THR A 349 -2.39 23.47 -1.04
CA THR A 349 -3.37 22.58 -1.69
C THR A 349 -2.70 21.67 -2.71
N PHE A 350 -3.22 20.46 -2.93
CA PHE A 350 -2.57 19.47 -3.80
C PHE A 350 -2.24 19.99 -5.22
N PRO A 351 -3.10 20.80 -5.89
CA PRO A 351 -2.73 21.42 -7.15
C PRO A 351 -1.52 22.35 -7.07
N GLU A 352 -1.32 23.07 -5.95
CA GLU A 352 -0.17 23.97 -5.73
C GLU A 352 1.13 23.18 -5.48
N PHE A 353 1.04 21.98 -4.89
CA PHE A 353 2.16 21.06 -4.72
C PHE A 353 2.61 20.40 -6.04
N LEU A 354 1.69 20.23 -6.99
CA LEU A 354 1.99 19.68 -8.32
C LEU A 354 2.58 20.70 -9.32
N GLU A 355 2.49 22.02 -9.05
CA GLU A 355 3.02 23.05 -9.97
C GLU A 355 4.51 22.88 -10.31
N PRO A 356 5.44 22.57 -9.38
CA PRO A 356 6.85 22.35 -9.73
C PRO A 356 7.07 21.17 -10.68
N LEU A 357 6.29 20.09 -10.56
CA LEU A 357 6.34 18.96 -11.50
C LEU A 357 5.77 19.34 -12.88
N ALA A 358 4.78 20.23 -12.91
CA ALA A 358 4.22 20.75 -14.16
C ALA A 358 5.20 21.71 -14.87
N ASP A 359 5.90 22.58 -14.14
CA ASP A 359 6.95 23.46 -14.66
C ASP A 359 8.15 22.67 -15.22
N LEU A 360 8.46 21.50 -14.65
CA LEU A 360 9.49 20.55 -15.13
C LEU A 360 8.98 19.58 -16.22
N GLU A 361 7.70 19.67 -16.62
CA GLU A 361 7.02 18.74 -17.55
C GLU A 361 7.05 17.24 -17.11
N ILE A 362 7.29 16.96 -15.83
CA ILE A 362 7.38 15.59 -15.27
C ILE A 362 6.00 14.92 -15.30
N PRO A 363 5.83 13.75 -15.96
CA PRO A 363 4.57 13.03 -15.99
C PRO A 363 4.17 12.51 -14.60
N VAL A 364 2.92 12.79 -14.20
CA VAL A 364 2.40 12.45 -12.86
C VAL A 364 1.19 11.52 -12.96
N PHE A 365 1.16 10.52 -12.09
CA PHE A 365 -0.06 9.84 -11.64
C PHE A 365 -0.31 10.23 -10.19
N ILE A 366 -1.57 10.30 -9.78
CA ILE A 366 -1.93 10.61 -8.39
C ILE A 366 -2.21 9.28 -7.68
N LYS A 367 -1.46 8.93 -6.63
CA LYS A 367 -1.72 7.73 -5.81
C LYS A 367 -2.80 8.04 -4.78
N THR A 368 -3.93 7.34 -4.87
CA THR A 368 -5.15 7.62 -4.11
C THR A 368 -6.15 6.46 -4.25
N GLY A 369 -6.94 6.18 -3.21
CA GLY A 369 -7.82 5.01 -3.18
C GLY A 369 -7.01 3.80 -2.73
N GLY A 370 -6.77 3.74 -1.43
CA GLY A 370 -6.01 2.72 -0.69
C GLY A 370 -6.82 2.17 0.49
N PRO A 371 -6.39 1.06 1.11
CA PRO A 371 -7.20 0.30 2.05
C PRO A 371 -7.15 0.87 3.48
N ASP A 372 -6.15 1.70 3.81
CA ASP A 372 -5.81 2.07 5.19
C ASP A 372 -6.45 3.40 5.65
N GLY A 373 -7.66 3.72 5.17
CA GLY A 373 -8.28 4.99 5.56
C GLY A 373 -9.73 5.21 5.15
N ASP A 374 -10.31 6.22 5.80
CA ASP A 374 -11.62 6.78 5.44
C ASP A 374 -11.60 7.27 3.98
N PRO A 375 -12.52 6.83 3.10
CA PRO A 375 -12.60 7.29 1.71
C PRO A 375 -12.81 8.81 1.53
N GLN A 376 -13.06 9.56 2.60
CA GLN A 376 -12.93 11.03 2.61
C GLN A 376 -11.51 11.53 2.33
N ASN A 377 -10.49 10.69 2.54
CA ASN A 377 -9.07 10.93 2.28
C ASN A 377 -8.71 10.79 0.79
N TYR A 378 -9.59 10.16 -0.01
CA TYR A 378 -9.37 9.99 -1.44
C TYR A 378 -9.52 11.33 -2.17
N ILE A 379 -8.80 11.52 -3.28
CA ILE A 379 -8.93 12.75 -4.06
C ILE A 379 -10.37 12.92 -4.54
N SER A 380 -10.92 14.11 -4.34
CA SER A 380 -12.28 14.38 -4.77
C SER A 380 -12.36 14.36 -6.31
N THR A 381 -13.39 13.73 -6.87
CA THR A 381 -13.55 13.65 -8.34
C THR A 381 -13.72 15.03 -9.00
N THR A 382 -14.12 16.05 -8.22
CA THR A 382 -14.16 17.45 -8.65
C THR A 382 -12.77 18.06 -8.78
N GLU A 383 -11.88 17.78 -7.84
CA GLU A 383 -10.48 18.23 -7.88
C GLU A 383 -9.67 17.47 -8.92
N LEU A 384 -9.88 16.15 -9.04
CA LEU A 384 -9.33 15.34 -10.11
C LEU A 384 -9.76 15.86 -11.49
N GLU A 385 -11.02 16.26 -11.67
CA GLU A 385 -11.47 16.88 -12.92
C GLU A 385 -10.82 18.25 -13.17
N TYR A 386 -10.54 19.02 -12.11
CA TYR A 386 -9.80 20.27 -12.25
C TYR A 386 -8.35 20.01 -12.68
N LEU A 387 -7.65 19.07 -12.05
CA LEU A 387 -6.28 18.68 -12.40
C LEU A 387 -6.21 18.18 -13.85
N TYR A 388 -7.10 17.26 -14.27
CA TYR A 388 -7.14 16.77 -15.65
C TYR A 388 -7.38 17.88 -16.71
N LYS A 389 -8.01 19.00 -16.33
CA LYS A 389 -8.25 20.15 -17.22
C LYS A 389 -7.11 21.17 -17.25
N ASN A 390 -6.32 21.29 -16.18
CA ASN A 390 -5.38 22.41 -16.00
C ASN A 390 -3.91 21.97 -15.85
N HIS A 391 -3.64 20.71 -15.46
CA HIS A 391 -2.31 20.14 -15.26
C HIS A 391 -2.04 19.07 -16.33
N PRO A 392 -1.47 19.43 -17.50
CA PRO A 392 -1.35 18.52 -18.63
C PRO A 392 -0.39 17.34 -18.38
N ASN A 393 0.52 17.50 -17.42
CA ASN A 393 1.48 16.49 -16.97
C ASN A 393 0.82 15.38 -16.14
N VAL A 394 -0.34 15.62 -15.50
CA VAL A 394 -1.14 14.59 -14.83
C VAL A 394 -1.75 13.65 -15.88
N GLN A 395 -1.32 12.38 -15.90
CA GLN A 395 -1.74 11.35 -16.87
C GLN A 395 -2.84 10.42 -16.35
N GLY A 396 -3.10 10.39 -15.04
CA GLY A 396 -4.05 9.46 -14.46
C GLY A 396 -4.00 9.39 -12.94
N ILE A 397 -4.59 8.34 -12.39
CA ILE A 397 -4.40 7.93 -10.99
C ILE A 397 -3.79 6.53 -10.90
N VAL A 398 -3.12 6.28 -9.78
CA VAL A 398 -2.76 4.96 -9.25
C VAL A 398 -3.65 4.74 -8.02
N THR A 399 -4.19 3.55 -7.88
CA THR A 399 -5.09 3.14 -6.78
C THR A 399 -4.88 1.66 -6.52
N GLY A 400 -5.09 1.16 -5.31
CA GLY A 400 -4.88 -0.24 -5.02
C GLY A 400 -5.50 -0.69 -3.72
N GLU A 401 -5.72 -2.01 -3.63
CA GLU A 401 -6.28 -2.69 -2.45
C GLU A 401 -7.70 -2.22 -2.04
N ASN A 402 -8.38 -1.46 -2.89
CA ASN A 402 -9.81 -1.17 -2.75
C ASN A 402 -10.66 -2.46 -2.72
N THR A 403 -10.15 -3.57 -3.28
CA THR A 403 -10.80 -4.87 -3.19
C THR A 403 -10.79 -5.45 -1.78
N TRP A 404 -9.81 -5.11 -0.95
CA TRP A 404 -9.77 -5.49 0.46
C TRP A 404 -10.91 -4.81 1.22
N GLN A 405 -11.02 -3.47 1.16
CA GLN A 405 -12.19 -2.77 1.72
C GLN A 405 -13.53 -3.20 1.09
N ALA A 406 -13.56 -3.58 -0.19
CA ALA A 406 -14.78 -4.14 -0.78
C ALA A 406 -15.14 -5.54 -0.22
N ILE A 407 -14.16 -6.30 0.26
CA ILE A 407 -14.34 -7.63 0.87
C ILE A 407 -14.63 -7.46 2.36
N ASP A 408 -13.74 -6.86 3.15
CA ASP A 408 -13.96 -6.67 4.59
C ASP A 408 -15.20 -5.77 4.84
N GLY A 409 -15.43 -4.77 3.97
CA GLY A 409 -16.65 -3.98 3.91
C GLY A 409 -17.92 -4.74 3.48
N TYR A 410 -17.90 -6.09 3.43
CA TYR A 410 -19.11 -6.91 3.59
C TYR A 410 -19.85 -6.55 4.88
N ASP A 411 -19.13 -6.15 5.94
CA ASP A 411 -19.69 -5.79 7.24
C ASP A 411 -19.97 -4.27 7.40
N THR A 412 -19.31 -3.39 6.63
CA THR A 412 -19.65 -1.94 6.52
C THR A 412 -20.09 -1.49 5.11
N PRO A 413 -21.38 -1.67 4.73
CA PRO A 413 -21.90 -1.35 3.38
C PRO A 413 -21.79 0.12 2.93
N VAL A 414 -21.61 1.06 3.86
CA VAL A 414 -21.56 2.51 3.55
C VAL A 414 -20.23 2.92 2.95
N PHE A 415 -19.11 2.36 3.45
CA PHE A 415 -17.78 2.60 2.89
C PHE A 415 -17.71 2.08 1.46
N ARG A 416 -18.00 0.78 1.29
CA ARG A 416 -18.01 0.10 0.01
C ARG A 416 -18.85 0.81 -1.06
N HIS A 417 -20.06 1.29 -0.72
CA HIS A 417 -20.86 2.08 -1.68
C HIS A 417 -20.18 3.39 -2.08
N PHE A 418 -19.48 4.06 -1.16
CA PHE A 418 -18.70 5.26 -1.50
C PHE A 418 -17.53 4.92 -2.42
N GLU A 419 -16.71 3.93 -2.07
CA GLU A 419 -15.51 3.55 -2.82
C GLU A 419 -15.84 3.09 -4.24
N VAL A 420 -16.78 2.14 -4.39
CA VAL A 420 -17.21 1.63 -5.68
C VAL A 420 -17.72 2.77 -6.55
N ARG A 421 -18.56 3.65 -5.99
CA ARG A 421 -19.08 4.81 -6.72
C ARG A 421 -17.99 5.83 -7.05
N TRP A 422 -17.00 6.04 -6.18
CA TRP A 422 -15.83 6.87 -6.43
C TRP A 422 -15.02 6.30 -7.60
N LEU A 423 -14.63 5.02 -7.55
CA LEU A 423 -13.85 4.35 -8.58
C LEU A 423 -14.59 4.34 -9.93
N GLN A 424 -15.90 4.03 -9.94
CA GLN A 424 -16.74 4.16 -11.12
C GLN A 424 -16.69 5.57 -11.74
N ASN A 425 -16.77 6.62 -10.90
CA ASN A 425 -16.73 8.01 -11.36
C ASN A 425 -15.33 8.41 -11.85
N VAL A 426 -14.27 7.92 -11.21
CA VAL A 426 -12.89 8.11 -11.65
C VAL A 426 -12.65 7.45 -13.00
N ILE A 427 -13.09 6.20 -13.23
CA ILE A 427 -12.97 5.52 -14.53
C ILE A 427 -13.71 6.30 -15.63
N LYS A 428 -14.95 6.74 -15.36
CA LYS A 428 -15.74 7.59 -16.29
C LYS A 428 -15.05 8.93 -16.56
N LEU A 429 -14.43 9.54 -15.55
CA LEU A 429 -13.73 10.82 -15.68
C LEU A 429 -12.43 10.67 -16.47
N SER A 430 -11.64 9.64 -16.18
CA SER A 430 -10.42 9.30 -16.90
C SER A 430 -10.70 8.96 -18.36
N GLY A 431 -11.71 8.12 -18.62
CA GLY A 431 -12.17 7.81 -19.98
C GLY A 431 -12.72 9.02 -20.73
N LYS A 432 -13.33 9.98 -20.04
CA LYS A 432 -13.71 11.28 -20.62
C LYS A 432 -12.49 12.12 -20.98
N HIS A 433 -11.49 12.22 -20.09
CA HIS A 433 -10.34 13.13 -20.24
C HIS A 433 -9.12 12.53 -20.94
N GLY A 434 -9.20 11.28 -21.41
CA GLY A 434 -8.08 10.59 -22.04
C GLY A 434 -6.96 10.23 -21.03
N LYS A 435 -7.33 9.96 -19.79
CA LYS A 435 -6.44 9.64 -18.67
C LYS A 435 -6.60 8.18 -18.27
N TYR A 436 -5.70 7.70 -17.42
CA TYR A 436 -5.63 6.32 -16.99
C TYR A 436 -5.97 6.13 -15.50
N VAL A 437 -6.40 4.93 -15.15
CA VAL A 437 -6.62 4.44 -13.78
C VAL A 437 -5.84 3.14 -13.68
N ILE A 438 -4.70 3.17 -12.99
CA ILE A 438 -3.89 1.97 -12.72
C ILE A 438 -4.40 1.42 -11.39
N ALA A 439 -5.04 0.24 -11.42
CA ALA A 439 -5.64 -0.39 -10.24
C ALA A 439 -4.87 -1.65 -9.84
N GLY A 440 -4.09 -1.55 -8.76
CA GLY A 440 -3.30 -2.65 -8.19
C GLY A 440 -4.06 -3.35 -7.08
N GLU A 441 -4.69 -4.48 -7.39
CA GLU A 441 -5.46 -5.24 -6.42
C GLU A 441 -4.84 -6.61 -6.20
N GLY A 442 -5.13 -7.23 -5.05
CA GLY A 442 -4.72 -8.59 -4.70
C GLY A 442 -5.65 -9.69 -5.21
N ALA A 443 -5.55 -10.89 -4.64
CA ALA A 443 -6.44 -12.02 -4.94
C ALA A 443 -7.30 -12.52 -3.76
N TYR A 444 -7.44 -11.72 -2.69
CA TYR A 444 -8.40 -11.96 -1.60
C TYR A 444 -9.80 -12.29 -2.16
N ASP A 445 -10.45 -13.35 -1.65
CA ASP A 445 -11.78 -13.83 -2.09
C ASP A 445 -11.96 -13.87 -3.63
N PHE A 446 -10.86 -14.11 -4.36
CA PHE A 446 -10.76 -14.03 -5.82
C PHE A 446 -11.35 -12.73 -6.42
N ALA A 447 -11.15 -11.58 -5.75
CA ALA A 447 -11.80 -10.29 -6.00
C ALA A 447 -11.91 -9.89 -7.48
N TRP A 448 -10.86 -10.13 -8.26
CA TRP A 448 -10.82 -9.86 -9.70
C TRP A 448 -11.94 -10.55 -10.49
N ASN A 449 -12.43 -11.73 -10.08
CA ASN A 449 -13.61 -12.35 -10.69
C ASN A 449 -14.86 -11.48 -10.50
N LYS A 450 -15.00 -10.82 -9.34
CA LYS A 450 -16.15 -10.00 -8.94
C LYS A 450 -16.07 -8.60 -9.55
N TYR A 451 -14.87 -7.99 -9.55
CA TYR A 451 -14.59 -6.68 -10.14
C TYR A 451 -14.67 -6.63 -11.68
N LEU A 452 -14.48 -7.75 -12.36
CA LEU A 452 -14.45 -7.83 -13.82
C LEU A 452 -15.67 -8.60 -14.40
N GLY A 453 -16.24 -9.51 -13.61
CA GLY A 453 -17.38 -10.34 -13.98
C GLY A 453 -18.72 -9.66 -13.71
N GLN A 454 -19.75 -10.14 -14.41
CA GLN A 454 -21.12 -9.69 -14.24
C GLN A 454 -21.91 -10.65 -13.34
N GLU A 455 -22.58 -10.10 -12.33
CA GLU A 455 -23.49 -10.82 -11.41
C GLU A 455 -24.84 -11.17 -12.05
N GLN A 456 -25.54 -12.15 -11.47
CA GLN A 456 -26.81 -12.70 -11.95
C GLN A 456 -28.04 -12.02 -11.29
N PRO A 457 -28.85 -11.27 -12.06
CA PRO A 457 -29.97 -10.47 -11.52
C PRO A 457 -31.07 -11.20 -10.74
N ASP A 458 -31.16 -12.53 -10.87
CA ASP A 458 -32.16 -13.35 -10.16
C ASP A 458 -31.65 -13.85 -8.78
N MET A 459 -30.34 -13.74 -8.53
CA MET A 459 -29.72 -13.97 -7.21
C MET A 459 -29.63 -12.68 -6.39
N ASN A 460 -29.70 -11.50 -7.04
CA ASN A 460 -29.82 -10.19 -6.38
C ASN A 460 -31.14 -10.05 -5.59
N GLN A 461 -31.13 -10.49 -4.33
CA GLN A 461 -32.19 -10.19 -3.36
C GLN A 461 -31.63 -9.25 -2.30
N GLU A 462 -32.16 -8.02 -2.25
CA GLU A 462 -31.78 -6.87 -1.38
C GLU A 462 -31.65 -7.12 0.14
N ASN A 463 -31.79 -8.36 0.64
CA ASN A 463 -31.79 -8.70 2.06
C ASN A 463 -30.80 -9.82 2.46
N GLU A 464 -29.98 -10.35 1.54
CA GLU A 464 -28.92 -11.34 1.85
C GLU A 464 -27.62 -10.99 1.08
N ASN A 465 -26.79 -10.10 1.65
CA ASN A 465 -25.42 -9.74 1.22
C ASN A 465 -25.24 -9.34 -0.27
N ASP A 466 -26.24 -8.64 -0.81
CA ASP A 466 -26.34 -8.23 -2.21
C ASP A 466 -25.80 -6.80 -2.41
N TYR A 467 -24.54 -6.68 -2.84
CA TYR A 467 -23.76 -5.43 -2.78
C TYR A 467 -23.21 -4.99 -4.15
N GLU A 468 -23.31 -3.69 -4.47
CA GLU A 468 -22.81 -3.11 -5.73
C GLU A 468 -21.29 -3.33 -5.88
N TRP A 469 -20.87 -4.08 -6.91
CA TRP A 469 -19.47 -4.14 -7.38
C TRP A 469 -19.24 -3.16 -8.55
N LEU A 470 -18.02 -3.15 -9.09
CA LEU A 470 -17.70 -2.42 -10.31
C LEU A 470 -18.49 -2.97 -11.52
N ASP A 471 -19.48 -2.23 -12.01
CA ASP A 471 -20.25 -2.60 -13.21
C ASP A 471 -19.33 -2.81 -14.43
N PRO A 472 -19.23 -4.03 -14.99
CA PRO A 472 -18.38 -4.31 -16.15
C PRO A 472 -18.78 -3.54 -17.41
N GLN A 473 -19.99 -2.97 -17.48
CA GLN A 473 -20.38 -2.08 -18.58
C GLN A 473 -19.57 -0.78 -18.57
N ILE A 474 -19.19 -0.26 -17.41
CA ILE A 474 -18.32 0.92 -17.29
C ILE A 474 -16.94 0.63 -17.92
N LEU A 475 -16.42 -0.59 -17.72
CA LEU A 475 -15.18 -1.04 -18.36
C LEU A 475 -15.34 -1.18 -19.88
N LYS A 476 -16.45 -1.75 -20.36
CA LYS A 476 -16.78 -1.86 -21.80
C LYS A 476 -16.94 -0.49 -22.48
N ASP A 477 -17.44 0.51 -21.77
CA ASP A 477 -17.61 1.89 -22.27
C ASP A 477 -16.30 2.71 -22.20
N HIS A 478 -15.38 2.35 -21.30
CA HIS A 478 -14.10 3.02 -21.07
C HIS A 478 -12.86 2.08 -21.08
N PRO A 479 -12.70 1.19 -22.08
CA PRO A 479 -11.70 0.11 -22.02
C PRO A 479 -10.25 0.61 -22.09
N GLN A 480 -10.04 1.85 -22.54
CA GLN A 480 -8.73 2.50 -22.55
C GLN A 480 -8.35 3.10 -21.19
N ALA A 481 -9.31 3.43 -20.33
CA ALA A 481 -9.05 4.18 -19.10
C ALA A 481 -8.58 3.29 -17.95
N PHE A 482 -9.24 2.15 -17.75
CA PHE A 482 -8.93 1.24 -16.64
C PHE A 482 -7.82 0.26 -17.03
N VAL A 483 -6.79 0.18 -16.19
CA VAL A 483 -5.64 -0.71 -16.33
C VAL A 483 -5.56 -1.56 -15.06
N PRO A 484 -6.17 -2.76 -15.04
CA PRO A 484 -6.03 -3.68 -13.93
C PRO A 484 -4.58 -4.19 -13.85
N ALA A 485 -4.03 -4.26 -12.64
CA ALA A 485 -2.68 -4.70 -12.36
C ALA A 485 -2.67 -5.66 -11.16
N SER A 486 -1.89 -6.74 -11.27
CA SER A 486 -1.72 -7.73 -10.21
C SER A 486 -0.71 -7.24 -9.15
N LYS A 487 -1.14 -6.97 -7.92
CA LYS A 487 -0.28 -6.54 -6.78
C LYS A 487 0.49 -7.72 -6.17
N SER A 488 1.74 -7.53 -5.69
CA SER A 488 2.57 -8.67 -5.22
C SER A 488 2.59 -8.90 -3.72
N ASN A 489 2.38 -7.87 -2.89
CA ASN A 489 2.25 -8.01 -1.43
C ASN A 489 1.01 -8.84 -1.04
N ILE A 490 -0.09 -8.73 -1.80
CA ILE A 490 -1.23 -9.66 -1.66
C ILE A 490 -1.02 -10.86 -2.60
N PHE A 491 -0.19 -11.81 -2.15
CA PHE A 491 0.26 -12.97 -2.93
C PHE A 491 -0.64 -14.20 -2.83
N TRP A 492 -1.57 -14.26 -1.87
CA TRP A 492 -2.52 -15.37 -1.78
C TRP A 492 -3.26 -15.52 -3.12
N SER A 493 -3.34 -16.75 -3.66
CA SER A 493 -3.88 -16.99 -5.00
C SER A 493 -3.23 -16.18 -6.15
N ARG A 494 -1.95 -15.75 -6.02
CA ARG A 494 -1.25 -14.88 -7.00
C ARG A 494 -1.51 -15.23 -8.46
N HIS A 495 -1.38 -16.50 -8.82
CA HIS A 495 -1.55 -16.92 -10.21
C HIS A 495 -2.99 -16.82 -10.71
N GLN A 496 -4.00 -16.91 -9.84
CA GLN A 496 -5.41 -16.70 -10.19
C GLN A 496 -5.66 -15.23 -10.53
N MET A 497 -5.13 -14.31 -9.72
CA MET A 497 -5.18 -12.88 -10.01
C MET A 497 -4.48 -12.54 -11.33
N ASP A 498 -3.24 -13.01 -11.50
CA ASP A 498 -2.47 -12.83 -12.73
C ASP A 498 -3.26 -13.31 -13.96
N SER A 499 -3.95 -14.46 -13.82
CA SER A 499 -4.79 -15.05 -14.87
C SER A 499 -6.04 -14.22 -15.17
N SER A 500 -6.66 -13.61 -14.16
CA SER A 500 -7.90 -12.82 -14.27
C SER A 500 -7.64 -11.43 -14.89
N VAL A 501 -6.60 -10.74 -14.39
CA VAL A 501 -6.10 -9.47 -14.94
C VAL A 501 -5.69 -9.65 -16.40
N PHE A 502 -4.96 -10.74 -16.71
CA PHE A 502 -4.59 -11.08 -18.09
C PHE A 502 -5.81 -11.40 -18.96
N GLY A 503 -6.78 -12.17 -18.44
CA GLY A 503 -8.00 -12.54 -19.15
C GLY A 503 -8.91 -11.37 -19.51
N ALA A 504 -8.98 -10.33 -18.67
CA ALA A 504 -9.67 -9.07 -19.00
C ALA A 504 -9.06 -8.36 -20.23
N SER A 505 -7.72 -8.38 -20.35
CA SER A 505 -7.03 -7.84 -21.52
C SER A 505 -7.21 -8.72 -22.76
N VAL A 506 -7.07 -10.05 -22.63
CA VAL A 506 -7.22 -11.02 -23.73
C VAL A 506 -8.63 -11.00 -24.34
N SER A 507 -9.65 -10.86 -23.48
CA SER A 507 -11.07 -10.75 -23.87
C SER A 507 -11.45 -9.38 -24.47
N ASN A 508 -10.60 -8.36 -24.31
CA ASN A 508 -10.85 -6.95 -24.62
C ASN A 508 -11.94 -6.29 -23.76
N LEU A 509 -12.19 -6.78 -22.54
CA LEU A 509 -12.91 -6.01 -21.52
C LEU A 509 -12.14 -4.71 -21.19
N VAL A 510 -10.81 -4.82 -21.14
CA VAL A 510 -9.86 -3.71 -21.06
C VAL A 510 -8.88 -3.75 -22.23
N ALA A 511 -8.37 -2.59 -22.63
CA ALA A 511 -7.38 -2.47 -23.69
C ALA A 511 -5.97 -2.87 -23.22
N HIS A 512 -5.68 -2.58 -21.95
CA HIS A 512 -4.38 -2.65 -21.31
C HIS A 512 -4.45 -3.44 -20.00
N HIS A 513 -3.33 -3.95 -19.54
CA HIS A 513 -3.18 -4.50 -18.20
C HIS A 513 -1.75 -4.24 -17.70
N GLY A 514 -1.56 -4.30 -16.39
CA GLY A 514 -0.29 -4.02 -15.75
C GLY A 514 0.20 -5.12 -14.81
N VAL A 515 1.33 -4.81 -14.18
CA VAL A 515 1.88 -5.52 -13.02
C VAL A 515 2.25 -4.49 -11.98
N TRP A 516 1.95 -4.77 -10.72
CA TRP A 516 2.39 -4.01 -9.57
C TRP A 516 3.29 -4.93 -8.73
N ALA A 517 4.52 -4.50 -8.53
CA ALA A 517 5.50 -5.17 -7.68
C ALA A 517 5.77 -4.31 -6.45
N GLU A 518 6.07 -4.94 -5.32
CA GLU A 518 6.15 -4.35 -3.98
C GLU A 518 6.91 -5.29 -3.04
N ALA A 519 7.75 -4.77 -2.16
CA ALA A 519 8.60 -5.62 -1.32
C ALA A 519 7.92 -6.25 -0.11
N TRP A 520 6.74 -5.76 0.31
CA TRP A 520 5.99 -6.32 1.45
C TRP A 520 5.78 -7.82 1.34
N TYR A 521 5.59 -8.34 0.11
CA TYR A 521 5.61 -9.78 -0.19
C TYR A 521 6.68 -10.56 0.56
N TRP A 522 7.91 -10.03 0.61
CA TRP A 522 9.05 -10.69 1.26
C TRP A 522 8.89 -10.76 2.79
N SER A 523 8.26 -9.74 3.39
CA SER A 523 7.88 -9.77 4.81
C SER A 523 6.73 -10.75 5.07
N ASP A 524 5.69 -10.71 4.25
CA ASP A 524 4.45 -11.49 4.44
C ASP A 524 4.65 -12.98 4.13
N ALA A 525 5.55 -13.28 3.19
CA ALA A 525 6.17 -14.58 3.02
C ALA A 525 6.84 -15.06 4.33
N GLY A 526 7.46 -14.18 5.10
CA GLY A 526 8.27 -14.55 6.28
C GLY A 526 9.75 -14.77 5.95
N PHE A 527 10.23 -14.13 4.89
CA PHE A 527 11.65 -14.08 4.53
C PHE A 527 12.32 -12.94 5.31
N SER A 528 13.44 -13.24 5.96
CA SER A 528 14.06 -12.36 6.96
C SER A 528 15.56 -12.68 7.09
N ASN A 529 16.37 -11.71 7.50
CA ASN A 529 17.84 -11.84 7.61
C ASN A 529 18.51 -12.17 6.27
N GLY A 530 18.04 -11.56 5.18
CA GLY A 530 18.65 -11.67 3.85
C GLY A 530 18.24 -12.91 3.05
N PRO A 531 18.76 -13.05 1.82
CA PRO A 531 18.42 -14.14 0.91
C PRO A 531 18.87 -15.50 1.44
N PHE A 532 18.04 -16.51 1.16
CA PHE A 532 18.15 -17.91 1.55
C PHE A 532 17.96 -18.20 3.03
N THR A 533 17.42 -17.25 3.79
CA THR A 533 17.03 -17.41 5.19
C THR A 533 15.51 -17.35 5.33
N ILE A 534 14.97 -18.31 6.08
CA ILE A 534 13.57 -18.35 6.51
C ILE A 534 13.60 -18.55 8.02
N THR A 535 12.91 -17.69 8.78
CA THR A 535 12.82 -17.76 10.24
C THR A 535 11.35 -17.93 10.63
N PRO A 536 10.87 -19.16 10.87
CA PRO A 536 9.46 -19.42 11.17
C PRO A 536 8.95 -18.70 12.43
N ASP A 537 9.85 -18.38 13.37
CA ASP A 537 9.52 -17.79 14.68
C ASP A 537 9.68 -16.25 14.72
N ASN A 538 9.96 -15.58 13.60
CA ASN A 538 10.25 -14.14 13.53
C ASN A 538 9.55 -13.52 12.31
N PRO A 539 8.95 -12.31 12.41
CA PRO A 539 8.35 -11.65 11.24
C PRO A 539 9.37 -11.50 10.10
N GLY A 540 8.86 -11.56 8.87
CA GLY A 540 9.65 -11.29 7.68
C GLY A 540 10.09 -9.83 7.63
N GLU A 541 11.04 -9.50 6.77
CA GLU A 541 11.59 -8.15 6.67
C GLU A 541 11.70 -7.72 5.20
N PHE A 542 10.75 -6.92 4.71
CA PHE A 542 10.68 -6.48 3.32
C PHE A 542 11.95 -5.75 2.86
N SER A 543 12.63 -5.08 3.79
CA SER A 543 13.91 -4.42 3.58
C SER A 543 14.94 -5.40 2.97
N THR A 544 14.88 -6.68 3.30
CA THR A 544 15.86 -7.67 2.82
C THR A 544 15.56 -8.26 1.44
N MET A 545 14.54 -7.77 0.73
CA MET A 545 14.16 -8.28 -0.60
C MET A 545 15.19 -7.93 -1.70
N PRO A 546 15.70 -8.91 -2.45
CA PRO A 546 16.55 -8.67 -3.63
C PRO A 546 15.89 -7.80 -4.71
N PHE A 547 16.65 -6.92 -5.36
CA PHE A 547 16.20 -6.14 -6.51
C PHE A 547 15.74 -7.02 -7.67
N ALA A 548 16.38 -8.18 -7.86
CA ALA A 548 15.96 -9.15 -8.85
C ALA A 548 14.54 -9.68 -8.61
N THR A 549 14.02 -9.74 -7.37
CA THR A 549 12.66 -10.23 -7.07
C THR A 549 11.58 -9.30 -7.60
N TRP A 550 11.79 -7.97 -7.51
CA TRP A 550 10.97 -6.97 -8.23
C TRP A 550 10.94 -7.28 -9.74
N ILE A 551 12.11 -7.52 -10.31
CA ILE A 551 12.27 -7.76 -11.74
C ILE A 551 11.64 -9.08 -12.18
N GLN A 552 11.70 -10.14 -11.36
CA GLN A 552 11.04 -11.43 -11.65
C GLN A 552 9.52 -11.26 -11.80
N THR A 553 8.91 -10.48 -10.90
CA THR A 553 7.49 -10.12 -10.97
C THR A 553 7.18 -9.32 -12.25
N MET A 554 8.01 -8.32 -12.59
CA MET A 554 7.85 -7.54 -13.82
C MET A 554 8.08 -8.36 -15.10
N LEU A 555 9.04 -9.30 -15.10
CA LEU A 555 9.41 -10.16 -16.23
C LEU A 555 8.23 -11.02 -16.70
N MET A 556 7.42 -11.52 -15.75
CA MET A 556 6.18 -12.21 -16.07
C MET A 556 5.20 -11.28 -16.82
N GLY A 557 5.08 -10.02 -16.36
CA GLY A 557 4.35 -8.95 -17.05
C GLY A 557 4.82 -8.69 -18.47
N VAL A 558 6.14 -8.57 -18.67
CA VAL A 558 6.77 -8.42 -19.98
C VAL A 558 6.40 -9.58 -20.90
N ALA A 559 6.57 -10.82 -20.44
CA ALA A 559 6.28 -12.01 -21.25
C ALA A 559 4.78 -12.17 -21.62
N ARG A 560 3.85 -11.59 -20.84
CA ARG A 560 2.41 -11.54 -21.17
C ARG A 560 1.94 -10.29 -21.90
N GLY A 561 2.85 -9.39 -22.27
CA GLY A 561 2.53 -8.17 -23.01
C GLY A 561 1.78 -7.11 -22.18
N ALA A 562 2.11 -6.99 -20.89
CA ALA A 562 1.66 -5.87 -20.08
C ALA A 562 2.17 -4.53 -20.66
N SER A 563 1.42 -3.45 -20.46
CA SER A 563 1.77 -2.11 -20.95
C SER A 563 2.02 -1.10 -19.82
N VAL A 564 1.82 -1.52 -18.56
CA VAL A 564 2.06 -0.73 -17.34
C VAL A 564 2.83 -1.58 -16.33
N TYR A 565 3.83 -0.99 -15.71
CA TYR A 565 4.70 -1.61 -14.71
C TYR A 565 4.83 -0.64 -13.54
N HIS A 566 4.20 -0.97 -12.42
CA HIS A 566 4.16 -0.13 -11.24
C HIS A 566 5.10 -0.67 -10.16
N PHE A 567 6.18 0.05 -9.89
CA PHE A 567 7.06 -0.19 -8.76
C PHE A 567 6.49 0.60 -7.58
N GLY A 568 5.75 -0.09 -6.71
CA GLY A 568 4.91 0.51 -5.70
C GLY A 568 5.19 0.06 -4.29
N GLY A 569 4.43 0.66 -3.38
CA GLY A 569 4.58 0.47 -1.94
C GLY A 569 5.79 1.22 -1.40
N GLU A 570 5.84 1.29 -0.08
CA GLU A 570 6.74 2.23 0.61
C GLU A 570 8.20 1.78 0.55
N SER A 571 8.37 0.49 0.30
CA SER A 571 9.63 -0.17 -0.04
C SER A 571 10.41 0.40 -1.24
N GLY A 572 9.85 1.32 -2.02
CA GLY A 572 10.53 2.00 -3.14
C GLY A 572 11.34 3.24 -2.75
N VAL A 573 11.05 3.87 -1.61
CA VAL A 573 11.74 5.05 -1.08
C VAL A 573 12.30 4.70 0.31
N SER A 574 12.99 5.62 0.98
CA SER A 574 13.50 5.44 2.34
C SER A 574 13.69 6.80 3.02
N ASP A 575 12.79 7.14 3.94
CA ASP A 575 12.85 8.29 4.85
C ASP A 575 13.42 7.84 6.21
N ASN A 576 12.77 6.84 6.82
CA ASN A 576 13.03 6.37 8.20
C ASN A 576 14.33 5.55 8.39
N ARG A 577 15.29 5.65 7.46
CA ARG A 577 16.58 4.94 7.48
C ARG A 577 17.80 5.85 7.25
N GLY A 578 17.57 7.16 7.11
CA GLY A 578 18.60 8.15 6.83
C GLY A 578 19.19 8.08 5.43
N ASP A 579 20.37 8.66 5.24
CA ASP A 579 20.93 8.99 3.92
C ASP A 579 21.68 7.82 3.28
N TYR A 580 21.56 7.64 1.96
CA TYR A 580 22.26 6.59 1.24
C TYR A 580 23.70 6.96 0.85
N ASP A 581 24.71 6.29 1.45
CA ASP A 581 26.12 6.41 1.06
C ASP A 581 26.50 5.40 -0.07
N PRO A 582 26.82 5.87 -1.30
CA PRO A 582 27.16 5.02 -2.44
C PRO A 582 28.58 4.42 -2.40
N LEU A 583 29.45 4.84 -1.48
CA LEU A 583 30.77 4.23 -1.25
C LEU A 583 30.69 3.04 -0.30
N LEU A 584 29.69 3.04 0.60
CA LEU A 584 29.41 1.96 1.52
C LEU A 584 28.40 0.95 0.97
N ASP A 585 27.52 1.36 0.03
CA ASP A 585 26.39 0.56 -0.48
C ASP A 585 25.48 0.24 0.72
N ALA A 586 24.80 1.28 1.26
CA ALA A 586 25.19 1.98 2.50
C ALA A 586 24.22 3.06 3.06
N PHE A 587 22.92 2.84 3.29
CA PHE A 587 22.10 3.74 4.16
C PHE A 587 22.72 3.95 5.56
N LEU A 588 22.79 5.21 6.00
CA LEU A 588 23.38 5.67 7.27
C LEU A 588 22.35 6.41 8.13
N ASP A 589 22.37 6.18 9.44
CA ASP A 589 21.53 6.92 10.40
C ASP A 589 22.07 8.34 10.69
N GLU A 590 21.35 9.11 11.53
CA GLU A 590 21.70 10.49 11.91
C GLU A 590 23.10 10.62 12.57
N ASP A 591 23.60 9.56 13.21
CA ASP A 591 24.94 9.52 13.82
C ASP A 591 26.03 9.14 12.79
N GLY A 592 25.64 8.71 11.59
CA GLY A 592 26.49 8.30 10.49
C GLY A 592 26.94 6.83 10.56
N ASP A 593 26.30 6.01 11.39
CA ASP A 593 26.51 4.56 11.45
C ASP A 593 25.59 3.85 10.43
N ILE A 594 25.97 2.65 9.98
CA ILE A 594 25.16 1.91 8.99
C ILE A 594 23.83 1.51 9.62
N TYR A 595 22.72 1.96 9.03
CA TYR A 595 21.37 1.62 9.47
C TYR A 595 21.16 0.11 9.36
N SER A 596 21.28 -0.58 10.49
CA SER A 596 21.07 -2.01 10.62
C SER A 596 20.63 -2.35 12.05
N LYS A 597 19.59 -3.18 12.18
CA LYS A 597 19.29 -3.84 13.46
C LYS A 597 20.24 -5.02 13.74
N HIS A 598 21.08 -5.40 12.75
CA HIS A 598 21.91 -6.60 12.75
C HIS A 598 23.32 -6.36 12.18
N ASP A 599 24.33 -6.45 13.07
CA ASP A 599 25.79 -6.41 12.85
C ASP A 599 26.37 -5.26 11.97
N PRO A 600 26.95 -4.19 12.56
CA PRO A 600 27.53 -3.04 11.82
C PRO A 600 28.82 -3.36 11.03
N LEU A 601 29.09 -4.63 10.74
CA LEU A 601 30.19 -5.11 9.91
C LEU A 601 29.75 -5.62 8.53
N THR A 602 28.46 -5.79 8.27
CA THR A 602 27.98 -6.15 6.94
C THR A 602 27.84 -4.93 6.04
N ARG A 603 28.32 -5.06 4.80
CA ARG A 603 28.29 -4.00 3.76
C ARG A 603 27.66 -4.61 2.52
N GLY A 604 26.73 -3.89 1.89
CA GLY A 604 26.00 -4.42 0.73
C GLY A 604 24.99 -5.52 1.08
N ASP A 605 24.27 -5.35 2.19
CA ASP A 605 23.10 -6.17 2.61
C ASP A 605 21.77 -5.57 2.11
N GLN A 606 21.83 -4.57 1.21
CA GLN A 606 20.85 -3.49 1.22
C GLN A 606 19.63 -3.66 0.31
N TYR A 607 18.48 -3.73 0.99
CA TYR A 607 17.41 -2.73 0.93
C TYR A 607 16.77 -2.46 -0.43
N SER A 608 15.48 -2.84 -0.51
CA SER A 608 14.58 -2.77 -1.67
C SER A 608 14.41 -1.41 -2.34
N SER A 609 14.78 -0.32 -1.66
CA SER A 609 14.50 1.06 -2.04
C SER A 609 15.34 1.56 -3.22
N PHE A 610 14.76 2.39 -4.08
CA PHE A 610 15.40 2.92 -5.27
C PHE A 610 16.21 4.21 -5.01
N TRP A 611 15.79 4.99 -4.01
CA TRP A 611 16.42 6.22 -3.55
C TRP A 611 16.00 6.56 -2.11
N ASP A 612 16.68 7.53 -1.49
CA ASP A 612 16.27 8.19 -0.26
C ASP A 612 15.46 9.48 -0.52
N MET A 613 15.07 10.17 0.55
CA MET A 613 14.34 11.46 0.51
C MET A 613 15.24 12.68 0.29
N ASP A 614 16.56 12.51 0.37
CA ASP A 614 17.57 13.58 0.28
C ASP A 614 18.19 13.71 -1.13
N GLY A 615 17.78 12.84 -2.07
CA GLY A 615 18.17 12.91 -3.48
C GLY A 615 19.33 11.99 -3.86
N HIS A 616 19.56 10.90 -3.12
CA HIS A 616 20.53 9.87 -3.46
C HIS A 616 19.87 8.59 -3.98
N GLN A 617 20.25 8.20 -5.19
CA GLN A 617 19.84 6.94 -5.83
C GLN A 617 20.69 5.74 -5.37
N THR A 618 20.06 4.57 -5.17
CA THR A 618 20.75 3.36 -4.73
C THR A 618 21.52 2.68 -5.86
N LEU A 619 22.57 1.93 -5.51
CA LEU A 619 23.31 1.11 -6.48
C LEU A 619 22.46 -0.04 -7.01
N GLY A 620 21.47 -0.51 -6.25
CA GLY A 620 20.49 -1.51 -6.71
C GLY A 620 19.64 -0.99 -7.87
N PHE A 621 19.10 0.23 -7.74
CA PHE A 621 18.36 0.88 -8.83
C PHE A 621 19.19 0.99 -10.12
N GLN A 622 20.44 1.42 -10.01
CA GLN A 622 21.39 1.53 -11.13
C GLN A 622 21.81 0.17 -11.74
N ARG A 623 22.04 -0.86 -10.92
CA ARG A 623 22.56 -2.16 -11.36
C ARG A 623 21.49 -3.08 -11.95
N TYR A 624 20.24 -2.95 -11.50
CA TYR A 624 19.18 -3.91 -11.80
C TYR A 624 17.97 -3.29 -12.50
N ILE A 625 17.38 -2.24 -11.95
CA ILE A 625 16.10 -1.66 -12.44
C ILE A 625 16.31 -0.88 -13.74
N ILE A 626 17.23 0.10 -13.75
CA ILE A 626 17.51 0.90 -14.96
C ILE A 626 17.91 0.02 -16.17
N PRO A 627 18.87 -0.94 -16.05
CA PRO A 627 19.24 -1.80 -17.18
C PRO A 627 18.12 -2.73 -17.65
N PHE A 628 17.23 -3.18 -16.74
CA PHE A 628 16.05 -3.96 -17.11
C PHE A 628 15.13 -3.14 -18.01
N ILE A 629 14.73 -1.95 -17.57
CA ILE A 629 13.84 -1.05 -18.32
C ILE A 629 14.47 -0.68 -19.68
N GLN A 630 15.76 -0.30 -19.70
CA GLN A 630 16.50 -0.01 -20.93
C GLN A 630 16.50 -1.20 -21.90
N SER A 631 16.83 -2.39 -21.43
CA SER A 631 16.88 -3.59 -22.28
C SER A 631 15.52 -3.90 -22.91
N ILE A 632 14.42 -3.68 -22.17
CA ILE A 632 13.06 -3.97 -22.65
C ILE A 632 12.63 -3.00 -23.74
N VAL A 633 12.80 -1.71 -23.50
CA VAL A 633 12.38 -0.64 -24.42
C VAL A 633 13.24 -0.66 -25.69
N LYS A 634 14.57 -0.74 -25.54
CA LYS A 634 15.54 -0.65 -26.64
C LYS A 634 15.51 -1.87 -27.57
N HIS A 635 15.17 -3.05 -27.06
CA HIS A 635 15.15 -4.30 -27.82
C HIS A 635 13.74 -4.85 -28.07
N ASP A 636 12.69 -4.04 -27.87
CA ASP A 636 11.29 -4.41 -28.11
C ASP A 636 10.92 -5.75 -27.44
N MET A 637 11.23 -5.89 -26.14
CA MET A 637 11.04 -7.15 -25.42
C MET A 637 9.61 -7.39 -24.93
N ILE A 638 8.70 -6.43 -25.07
CA ILE A 638 7.28 -6.63 -24.77
C ILE A 638 6.61 -7.19 -26.03
N PRO A 639 5.97 -8.36 -26.00
CA PRO A 639 5.28 -8.88 -27.18
C PRO A 639 4.03 -8.05 -27.51
N SER A 640 3.71 -7.96 -28.80
CA SER A 640 2.46 -7.32 -29.23
C SER A 640 1.24 -8.16 -28.80
N LYS A 641 0.06 -7.55 -28.66
CA LYS A 641 -1.19 -8.28 -28.35
C LYS A 641 -1.49 -9.42 -29.35
N THR A 642 -1.01 -9.30 -30.59
CA THR A 642 -1.07 -10.34 -31.62
C THR A 642 -0.15 -11.52 -31.30
N ASP A 643 1.09 -11.24 -30.89
CA ASP A 643 2.06 -12.28 -30.49
C ASP A 643 1.56 -13.03 -29.25
N VAL A 644 1.10 -12.29 -28.24
CA VAL A 644 0.48 -12.82 -27.01
C VAL A 644 -0.69 -13.76 -27.34
N ARG A 645 -1.67 -13.28 -28.14
CA ARG A 645 -2.83 -14.11 -28.53
C ARG A 645 -2.42 -15.34 -29.35
N ALA A 646 -1.30 -15.28 -30.08
CA ALA A 646 -0.78 -16.41 -30.83
C ALA A 646 -0.15 -17.51 -29.96
N GLU A 647 0.21 -17.27 -28.70
CA GLU A 647 0.69 -18.31 -27.77
C GLU A 647 -0.46 -18.92 -26.93
N ILE A 648 -1.56 -18.18 -26.70
CA ILE A 648 -2.74 -18.70 -25.99
C ILE A 648 -3.42 -19.82 -26.81
N LYS A 649 -3.80 -20.91 -26.15
CA LYS A 649 -4.55 -22.06 -26.72
C LYS A 649 -5.76 -22.44 -25.89
N VAL A 650 -5.66 -22.33 -24.57
CA VAL A 650 -6.73 -22.59 -23.61
C VAL A 650 -6.96 -21.34 -22.77
N ALA A 651 -8.22 -21.05 -22.51
CA ALA A 651 -8.71 -20.04 -21.57
C ALA A 651 -9.74 -20.70 -20.65
N VAL A 652 -10.01 -20.08 -19.50
CA VAL A 652 -10.88 -20.64 -18.46
C VAL A 652 -12.08 -19.73 -18.23
N ASP A 653 -13.30 -20.31 -18.26
CA ASP A 653 -14.50 -19.67 -17.71
C ASP A 653 -14.51 -19.97 -16.20
N PRO A 654 -14.41 -18.94 -15.33
CA PRO A 654 -14.45 -19.12 -13.88
C PRO A 654 -15.83 -19.56 -13.38
N GLY A 655 -16.87 -19.54 -14.22
CA GLY A 655 -18.25 -19.64 -13.80
C GLY A 655 -18.78 -18.33 -13.19
N PRO A 656 -20.06 -18.30 -12.77
CA PRO A 656 -20.70 -17.11 -12.18
C PRO A 656 -19.92 -16.51 -11.02
N VAL A 657 -20.09 -15.22 -10.76
CA VAL A 657 -19.39 -14.50 -9.68
C VAL A 657 -19.73 -15.11 -8.31
N GLU A 658 -20.98 -15.56 -8.16
CA GLU A 658 -21.60 -16.10 -6.95
C GLU A 658 -21.35 -17.60 -6.77
N SER A 659 -20.69 -18.28 -7.72
CA SER A 659 -20.40 -19.70 -7.56
C SER A 659 -19.27 -19.89 -6.55
N ASP A 660 -19.41 -20.91 -5.70
CA ASP A 660 -18.34 -21.34 -4.81
C ASP A 660 -17.02 -21.53 -5.57
N LYS A 661 -15.95 -20.91 -5.05
CA LYS A 661 -14.59 -20.98 -5.58
C LYS A 661 -13.64 -21.73 -4.63
N GLY A 662 -14.08 -22.15 -3.45
CA GLY A 662 -13.23 -22.60 -2.34
C GLY A 662 -12.44 -21.47 -1.67
N GLY A 663 -11.53 -21.81 -0.75
CA GLY A 663 -10.70 -20.82 -0.03
C GLY A 663 -9.56 -20.26 -0.88
N PHE A 664 -9.45 -18.93 -0.97
CA PHE A 664 -8.48 -18.25 -1.83
C PHE A 664 -7.01 -18.46 -1.40
N ILE A 665 -6.71 -18.58 -0.10
CA ILE A 665 -5.35 -18.89 0.41
C ILE A 665 -4.79 -20.18 -0.22
N SER A 666 -5.63 -21.21 -0.36
CA SER A 666 -5.27 -22.50 -0.96
C SER A 666 -5.70 -22.63 -2.43
N TYR A 667 -5.96 -21.52 -3.13
CA TYR A 667 -6.47 -21.45 -4.51
C TYR A 667 -7.83 -22.14 -4.79
N GLY A 668 -8.43 -22.82 -3.81
CA GLY A 668 -9.74 -23.47 -3.93
C GLY A 668 -9.88 -24.31 -5.21
N HIS A 669 -10.94 -24.08 -5.98
CA HIS A 669 -11.21 -24.79 -7.25
C HIS A 669 -10.15 -24.54 -8.34
N TYR A 670 -9.27 -23.54 -8.20
CA TYR A 670 -8.15 -23.32 -9.11
C TYR A 670 -6.91 -24.16 -8.78
N ALA A 671 -6.84 -24.78 -7.60
CA ALA A 671 -5.67 -25.54 -7.13
C ALA A 671 -5.23 -26.63 -8.13
N THR A 672 -6.18 -27.46 -8.57
CA THR A 672 -5.91 -28.56 -9.52
C THR A 672 -5.38 -28.05 -10.86
N LEU A 673 -5.86 -26.91 -11.34
CA LEU A 673 -5.37 -26.28 -12.57
C LEU A 673 -3.91 -25.87 -12.44
N TYR A 674 -3.58 -25.02 -11.45
CA TYR A 674 -2.23 -24.44 -11.37
C TYR A 674 -1.17 -25.44 -10.91
N ARG A 675 -1.52 -26.39 -10.03
CA ARG A 675 -0.61 -27.49 -9.64
C ARG A 675 -0.17 -28.34 -10.84
N ASN A 676 -1.09 -28.65 -11.77
CA ASN A 676 -0.80 -29.49 -12.93
C ASN A 676 -0.27 -28.73 -14.16
N THR A 677 -0.23 -27.38 -14.11
CA THR A 677 0.28 -26.54 -15.20
C THR A 677 1.51 -25.74 -14.79
N TYR A 678 1.39 -24.82 -13.84
CA TYR A 678 2.49 -23.98 -13.35
C TYR A 678 3.47 -24.73 -12.44
N GLY A 679 3.07 -25.91 -11.93
CA GLY A 679 3.96 -26.83 -11.23
C GLY A 679 4.35 -26.35 -9.84
N ILE A 680 3.45 -25.64 -9.16
CA ILE A 680 3.65 -25.07 -7.82
C ILE A 680 4.01 -26.20 -6.84
N ARG A 681 5.10 -25.98 -6.09
CA ARG A 681 5.66 -26.97 -5.15
C ARG A 681 4.90 -26.94 -3.83
N ASP A 682 4.91 -28.05 -3.09
CA ASP A 682 4.42 -28.15 -1.71
C ASP A 682 3.06 -27.43 -1.47
N PHE A 683 2.12 -27.68 -2.38
CA PHE A 683 0.79 -27.08 -2.39
C PHE A 683 0.00 -27.45 -1.12
N LEU A 684 -0.71 -26.47 -0.55
CA LEU A 684 -1.50 -26.68 0.66
C LEU A 684 -2.81 -27.44 0.34
N GLU A 685 -2.92 -28.66 0.88
CA GLU A 685 -4.17 -29.45 0.84
C GLU A 685 -5.03 -29.05 2.05
N SER A 686 -5.89 -28.04 1.89
CA SER A 686 -6.79 -27.57 2.94
C SER A 686 -7.82 -28.65 3.33
N THR A 687 -8.17 -28.70 4.63
CA THR A 687 -9.18 -29.63 5.15
C THR A 687 -10.34 -28.86 5.79
N GLU A 688 -11.52 -29.47 5.91
CA GLU A 688 -12.70 -28.86 6.56
C GLU A 688 -12.47 -28.44 8.04
N GLU A 689 -11.40 -28.92 8.68
CA GLU A 689 -11.06 -28.63 10.08
C GLU A 689 -9.96 -27.56 10.23
N MET A 690 -9.33 -27.10 9.14
CA MET A 690 -8.25 -26.08 9.20
C MET A 690 -8.82 -24.66 9.24
N GLU A 691 -8.32 -23.85 10.17
CA GLU A 691 -8.65 -22.42 10.26
C GLU A 691 -7.78 -21.57 9.32
N GLU A 692 -8.24 -20.36 8.98
CA GLU A 692 -7.57 -19.44 8.05
C GLU A 692 -6.12 -19.15 8.46
N GLY A 693 -5.89 -18.73 9.71
CA GLY A 693 -4.54 -18.50 10.24
C GLY A 693 -3.62 -19.73 10.22
N GLU A 694 -4.16 -20.95 10.38
CA GLU A 694 -3.36 -22.18 10.23
C GLU A 694 -2.89 -22.41 8.78
N MET A 695 -3.64 -21.90 7.80
CA MET A 695 -3.25 -21.93 6.39
C MET A 695 -2.23 -20.84 6.07
N GLU A 696 -2.36 -19.64 6.66
CA GLU A 696 -1.42 -18.52 6.47
C GLU A 696 -0.05 -18.80 7.09
N GLU A 697 0.00 -19.37 8.29
CA GLU A 697 1.23 -19.82 8.94
C GLU A 697 1.92 -20.99 8.19
N SER A 698 1.22 -21.64 7.25
CA SER A 698 1.73 -22.83 6.56
C SER A 698 2.84 -22.52 5.56
N LEU A 699 3.99 -23.17 5.74
CA LEU A 699 5.12 -23.07 4.81
C LEU A 699 4.87 -23.90 3.53
N SER A 700 4.03 -23.36 2.65
CA SER A 700 3.55 -23.99 1.42
C SER A 700 3.86 -23.16 0.17
N GLY A 701 3.84 -23.77 -1.02
CA GLY A 701 3.94 -23.00 -2.28
C GLY A 701 2.71 -22.15 -2.60
N CYS A 702 1.65 -22.25 -1.80
CA CYS A 702 0.54 -21.28 -1.85
C CYS A 702 0.95 -19.93 -1.24
N ARG A 703 1.91 -19.94 -0.29
CA ARG A 703 2.54 -18.76 0.31
C ARG A 703 3.77 -18.31 -0.47
N PHE A 704 4.56 -19.26 -0.96
CA PHE A 704 5.86 -19.00 -1.58
C PHE A 704 5.95 -19.54 -3.01
N GLU A 705 5.52 -18.76 -3.99
CA GLU A 705 5.85 -18.91 -5.42
C GLU A 705 5.05 -17.88 -6.24
N LEU A 706 5.48 -16.61 -6.24
CA LEU A 706 4.97 -15.64 -7.23
C LEU A 706 5.29 -16.10 -8.67
N THR A 707 6.45 -16.74 -8.83
CA THR A 707 7.01 -17.20 -10.09
C THR A 707 6.62 -18.67 -10.36
N PRO A 708 5.85 -18.96 -11.42
CA PRO A 708 5.55 -20.34 -11.82
C PRO A 708 6.82 -21.18 -11.99
N ASN A 709 6.82 -22.46 -11.60
CA ASN A 709 7.95 -23.35 -11.86
C ASN A 709 8.03 -23.82 -13.33
N SER A 710 6.99 -23.59 -14.13
CA SER A 710 6.97 -23.92 -15.56
C SER A 710 6.30 -22.84 -16.40
N GLY A 711 6.96 -22.44 -17.49
CA GLY A 711 6.39 -21.56 -18.53
C GLY A 711 5.82 -22.30 -19.75
N ARG A 712 5.77 -23.64 -19.72
CA ARG A 712 5.33 -24.51 -20.85
C ARG A 712 3.95 -24.15 -21.38
N TYR A 713 3.01 -23.87 -20.47
CA TYR A 713 1.60 -23.62 -20.80
C TYR A 713 1.29 -22.15 -21.09
N TYR A 714 2.34 -21.32 -21.24
CA TYR A 714 2.25 -19.87 -21.25
C TYR A 714 1.51 -19.35 -20.01
N PHE A 715 0.88 -18.18 -20.09
CA PHE A 715 -0.07 -17.70 -19.09
C PHE A 715 -1.48 -18.11 -19.49
N ILE A 716 -2.24 -18.64 -18.52
CA ILE A 716 -3.59 -19.16 -18.70
C ILE A 716 -4.60 -18.04 -18.37
N PRO A 717 -5.31 -17.45 -19.33
CA PRO A 717 -6.27 -16.39 -19.04
C PRO A 717 -7.57 -16.95 -18.43
N VAL A 718 -8.02 -16.34 -17.33
CA VAL A 718 -9.35 -16.53 -16.74
C VAL A 718 -10.25 -15.41 -17.28
N ILE A 719 -11.24 -15.77 -18.09
CA ILE A 719 -12.07 -14.82 -18.83
C ILE A 719 -13.19 -14.29 -17.92
N PRO A 720 -13.43 -12.96 -17.88
CA PRO A 720 -14.51 -12.40 -17.08
C PRO A 720 -15.87 -13.05 -17.37
N HIS A 721 -16.67 -13.33 -16.34
CA HIS A 721 -17.98 -13.95 -16.51
C HIS A 721 -19.03 -12.93 -17.01
N PRO A 722 -19.98 -13.30 -17.89
CA PRO A 722 -20.08 -14.55 -18.63
C PRO A 722 -19.07 -14.63 -19.76
N ALA A 723 -18.16 -15.62 -19.72
CA ALA A 723 -17.06 -15.74 -20.67
C ALA A 723 -17.54 -15.92 -22.13
N SER A 724 -18.72 -16.53 -22.31
CA SER A 724 -19.40 -16.67 -23.60
C SER A 724 -19.82 -15.35 -24.28
N SER A 725 -19.70 -14.21 -23.58
CA SER A 725 -19.95 -12.88 -24.16
C SER A 725 -18.75 -12.29 -24.93
N PHE A 726 -17.58 -12.93 -24.88
CA PHE A 726 -16.33 -12.45 -25.48
C PHE A 726 -15.89 -13.28 -26.71
N ASP A 727 -15.19 -12.63 -27.65
CA ASP A 727 -14.66 -13.29 -28.86
C ASP A 727 -13.27 -13.88 -28.63
N LEU A 728 -13.27 -15.20 -28.43
CA LEU A 728 -12.10 -16.03 -28.18
C LEU A 728 -11.69 -16.85 -29.42
N GLU A 729 -11.90 -16.35 -30.65
CA GLU A 729 -11.45 -17.02 -31.89
C GLU A 729 -10.05 -17.63 -31.75
N GLY A 730 -9.97 -18.95 -31.98
CA GLY A 730 -8.74 -19.75 -31.93
C GLY A 730 -8.38 -20.35 -30.56
N ILE A 731 -9.10 -19.99 -29.49
CA ILE A 731 -8.83 -20.40 -28.11
C ILE A 731 -9.93 -21.35 -27.63
N TYR A 732 -9.55 -22.45 -26.99
CA TYR A 732 -10.48 -23.36 -26.31
C TYR A 732 -10.88 -22.77 -24.95
N LEU A 733 -12.19 -22.63 -24.69
CA LEU A 733 -12.70 -22.21 -23.39
C LEU A 733 -13.10 -23.44 -22.58
N ALA A 734 -12.41 -23.68 -21.46
CA ALA A 734 -12.70 -24.73 -20.49
C ALA A 734 -13.49 -24.15 -19.31
N ALA A 735 -14.50 -24.86 -18.81
CA ALA A 735 -15.19 -24.45 -17.58
C ALA A 735 -14.41 -24.91 -16.34
N MET A 736 -14.38 -24.11 -15.27
CA MET A 736 -13.65 -24.47 -14.05
C MET A 736 -14.03 -25.84 -13.48
N ASP A 737 -15.32 -26.18 -13.50
CA ASP A 737 -15.85 -27.47 -13.02
C ASP A 737 -15.29 -28.68 -13.80
N GLU A 738 -14.81 -28.49 -15.03
CA GLU A 738 -14.17 -29.53 -15.85
C GLU A 738 -12.68 -29.73 -15.51
N LEU A 739 -12.08 -28.83 -14.74
CA LEU A 739 -10.64 -28.77 -14.41
C LEU A 739 -10.32 -29.27 -12.99
N GLN A 740 -11.28 -29.93 -12.35
CA GLN A 740 -11.17 -30.44 -10.97
C GLN A 740 -10.43 -31.78 -10.84
N ASP A 741 -10.06 -32.41 -11.97
CA ASP A 741 -9.29 -33.67 -12.01
C ASP A 741 -7.93 -33.48 -12.67
N ALA A 742 -6.88 -34.06 -12.08
CA ALA A 742 -5.50 -33.88 -12.51
C ALA A 742 -5.20 -34.54 -13.87
N ASP A 743 -5.77 -35.71 -14.15
CA ASP A 743 -5.63 -36.37 -15.45
C ASP A 743 -6.38 -35.57 -16.53
N ALA A 744 -7.56 -35.02 -16.22
CA ALA A 744 -8.31 -34.15 -17.14
C ALA A 744 -7.58 -32.85 -17.50
N VAL A 745 -7.03 -32.14 -16.51
CA VAL A 745 -6.17 -30.96 -16.76
C VAL A 745 -4.94 -31.35 -17.59
N GLY A 746 -4.31 -32.47 -17.24
CA GLY A 746 -3.17 -33.03 -17.97
C GLY A 746 -3.51 -33.33 -19.43
N GLU A 747 -4.58 -34.08 -19.71
CA GLU A 747 -5.00 -34.42 -21.08
C GLU A 747 -5.32 -33.17 -21.91
N LEU A 748 -6.04 -32.20 -21.35
CA LEU A 748 -6.40 -30.96 -22.04
C LEU A 748 -5.16 -30.12 -22.38
N PHE A 749 -4.37 -29.74 -21.37
CA PHE A 749 -3.28 -28.79 -21.57
C PHE A 749 -2.11 -29.42 -22.35
N ASN A 750 -1.78 -30.70 -22.13
CA ASN A 750 -0.72 -31.37 -22.90
C ASN A 750 -1.07 -31.53 -24.39
N ALA A 751 -2.36 -31.59 -24.75
CA ALA A 751 -2.79 -31.67 -26.16
C ALA A 751 -2.55 -30.36 -26.93
N PHE A 752 -2.59 -29.21 -26.24
CA PHE A 752 -2.40 -27.89 -26.84
C PHE A 752 -0.96 -27.35 -26.71
N TYR A 753 -0.26 -27.69 -25.62
CA TYR A 753 1.06 -27.17 -25.28
C TYR A 753 2.10 -28.30 -25.25
N PRO A 754 2.77 -28.63 -26.37
CA PRO A 754 3.79 -29.67 -26.39
C PRO A 754 5.08 -29.24 -25.66
N ASP A 755 5.88 -30.20 -25.21
CA ASP A 755 7.22 -29.92 -24.65
C ASP A 755 8.13 -29.27 -25.70
N SER A 756 8.36 -27.96 -25.58
CA SER A 756 9.20 -27.15 -26.48
C SER A 756 10.55 -26.74 -25.90
N PHE A 757 10.80 -27.06 -24.63
CA PHE A 757 11.93 -26.59 -23.84
C PHE A 757 12.65 -27.74 -23.12
N THR A 758 13.88 -27.51 -22.66
CA THR A 758 14.63 -28.45 -21.82
C THR A 758 15.22 -27.74 -20.61
N GLY A 759 15.04 -28.29 -19.43
CA GLY A 759 15.51 -27.70 -18.18
C GLY A 759 14.39 -27.66 -17.15
N ASP A 760 14.66 -26.99 -16.04
CA ASP A 760 13.85 -26.92 -14.83
C ASP A 760 13.68 -25.48 -14.30
N ALA A 761 14.17 -24.48 -15.04
CA ALA A 761 13.89 -23.07 -14.80
C ALA A 761 12.53 -22.63 -15.37
N TRP A 762 11.95 -21.56 -14.83
CA TRP A 762 10.87 -20.87 -15.53
C TRP A 762 11.42 -20.31 -16.84
N MET A 763 10.84 -20.74 -17.95
CA MET A 763 11.19 -20.21 -19.26
C MET A 763 9.99 -20.21 -20.20
N THR A 764 9.86 -19.16 -20.98
CA THR A 764 8.83 -19.03 -22.01
C THR A 764 9.36 -18.33 -23.24
N ARG A 765 8.65 -18.50 -24.36
CA ARG A 765 8.97 -17.88 -25.65
C ARG A 765 7.68 -17.30 -26.24
N VAL A 766 7.77 -16.07 -26.71
CA VAL A 766 6.69 -15.41 -27.46
C VAL A 766 7.25 -14.95 -28.80
N GLY A 767 6.89 -15.66 -29.87
CA GLY A 767 7.46 -15.44 -31.20
C GLY A 767 8.99 -15.64 -31.23
N HIS A 768 9.74 -14.54 -31.34
CA HIS A 768 11.21 -14.51 -31.43
C HIS A 768 11.90 -14.02 -30.14
N ARG A 769 11.12 -13.79 -29.07
CA ARG A 769 11.55 -13.30 -27.76
C ARG A 769 11.52 -14.44 -26.74
N TYR A 770 12.49 -14.48 -25.84
CA TYR A 770 12.73 -15.55 -24.88
C TYR A 770 12.97 -14.94 -23.50
N TYR A 771 12.38 -15.55 -22.48
CA TYR A 771 12.42 -15.08 -21.10
C TYR A 771 12.78 -16.27 -20.22
N VAL A 772 13.71 -16.09 -19.28
CA VAL A 772 14.14 -17.10 -18.31
C VAL A 772 14.34 -16.44 -16.96
N THR A 773 13.87 -17.08 -15.90
CA THR A 773 14.29 -16.79 -14.53
C THR A 773 14.29 -18.06 -13.69
N ASN A 774 14.94 -18.02 -12.53
CA ASN A 774 14.92 -19.12 -11.57
C ASN A 774 13.68 -18.96 -10.68
N SER A 775 12.84 -19.99 -10.58
CA SER A 775 11.59 -19.94 -9.79
C SER A 775 11.78 -20.23 -8.30
N HIS A 776 13.01 -20.41 -7.83
CA HIS A 776 13.34 -20.47 -6.41
C HIS A 776 13.55 -19.06 -5.86
N GLU A 777 12.55 -18.56 -5.15
CA GLU A 777 12.49 -17.17 -4.66
C GLU A 777 13.25 -16.93 -3.35
N ASN A 778 13.51 -17.98 -2.57
CA ASN A 778 14.34 -17.87 -1.38
C ASN A 778 15.10 -19.17 -1.03
N VAL A 779 15.47 -19.95 -2.06
CA VAL A 779 16.25 -21.20 -1.91
C VAL A 779 17.48 -21.14 -2.81
N ASN A 780 18.68 -21.38 -2.26
CA ASN A 780 19.92 -21.31 -3.04
C ASN A 780 20.14 -22.56 -3.92
N GLN A 781 19.28 -22.74 -4.93
CA GLN A 781 19.33 -23.84 -5.89
C GLN A 781 19.36 -23.29 -7.33
N ALA A 782 20.43 -23.59 -8.06
CA ALA A 782 20.49 -23.28 -9.48
C ALA A 782 19.61 -24.24 -10.29
N GLN A 783 18.87 -23.67 -11.25
CA GLN A 783 18.09 -24.36 -12.27
C GLN A 783 18.80 -24.24 -13.63
N SER A 784 18.21 -24.81 -14.68
CA SER A 784 18.74 -24.88 -16.03
C SER A 784 17.68 -24.52 -17.08
N PHE A 785 18.13 -23.96 -18.20
CA PHE A 785 17.28 -23.62 -19.34
C PHE A 785 17.85 -24.11 -20.67
N GLY A 786 16.99 -24.25 -21.67
CA GLY A 786 17.38 -24.78 -22.97
C GLY A 786 16.30 -24.64 -24.03
N PHE A 787 16.65 -23.92 -25.09
CA PHE A 787 15.87 -23.72 -26.31
C PHE A 787 16.56 -24.41 -27.49
N THR A 788 15.77 -24.92 -28.44
CA THR A 788 16.26 -25.55 -29.67
C THR A 788 15.72 -24.82 -30.91
N PHE A 789 16.53 -24.81 -31.97
CA PHE A 789 16.33 -23.97 -33.15
C PHE A 789 16.63 -24.75 -34.43
N SER A 790 15.96 -24.38 -35.53
CA SER A 790 16.14 -25.00 -36.85
C SER A 790 17.11 -24.24 -37.78
N GLY A 791 17.79 -23.21 -37.28
CA GLY A 791 18.59 -22.26 -38.07
C GLY A 791 20.10 -22.48 -37.99
N ARG A 792 20.87 -21.39 -38.16
CA ARG A 792 22.33 -21.39 -37.90
C ARG A 792 22.64 -21.52 -36.41
N LEU A 793 21.89 -20.83 -35.56
CA LEU A 793 21.72 -21.19 -34.15
C LEU A 793 20.93 -22.51 -34.10
N GLN A 794 21.42 -23.46 -33.31
CA GLN A 794 20.82 -24.81 -33.16
C GLN A 794 20.33 -25.05 -31.73
N SER A 795 21.03 -24.52 -30.72
CA SER A 795 20.58 -24.51 -29.32
C SER A 795 21.10 -23.30 -28.56
N PHE A 796 20.35 -22.88 -27.53
CA PHE A 796 20.76 -21.90 -26.53
C PHE A 796 20.33 -22.41 -25.17
N SER A 797 21.27 -22.63 -24.27
CA SER A 797 21.05 -23.27 -22.96
C SER A 797 22.00 -22.73 -21.91
N GLY A 798 21.65 -22.80 -20.63
CA GLY A 798 22.51 -22.33 -19.54
C GLY A 798 21.98 -22.67 -18.17
N ASN A 799 22.61 -22.12 -17.14
CA ASN A 799 22.03 -22.07 -15.79
C ASN A 799 21.11 -20.85 -15.65
N SER A 800 20.16 -20.96 -14.73
CA SER A 800 19.45 -19.84 -14.14
C SER A 800 19.67 -19.94 -12.62
N ILE A 801 20.21 -18.91 -11.98
CA ILE A 801 20.48 -18.92 -10.53
C ILE A 801 19.39 -18.15 -9.77
N PRO A 802 19.14 -18.42 -8.48
CA PRO A 802 18.12 -17.68 -7.72
C PRO A 802 18.41 -16.18 -7.79
N HIS A 803 17.38 -15.34 -7.87
CA HIS A 803 17.51 -13.88 -8.02
C HIS A 803 18.33 -13.52 -9.28
N SER A 804 17.97 -14.10 -10.43
CA SER A 804 18.54 -13.76 -11.74
C SER A 804 17.50 -13.83 -12.86
N TYR A 805 17.72 -13.08 -13.94
CA TYR A 805 16.89 -13.13 -15.12
C TYR A 805 17.72 -13.08 -16.40
N LEU A 806 17.14 -13.61 -17.47
CA LEU A 806 17.68 -13.52 -18.81
C LEU A 806 16.57 -13.20 -19.82
N LEU A 807 16.80 -12.14 -20.59
CA LEU A 807 16.05 -11.75 -21.77
C LEU A 807 16.85 -12.16 -23.00
N ALA A 808 16.21 -12.69 -24.04
CA ALA A 808 16.87 -13.01 -25.30
C ALA A 808 15.96 -12.76 -26.50
N SER A 809 16.56 -12.42 -27.64
CA SER A 809 15.86 -12.33 -28.92
C SER A 809 16.74 -12.87 -30.05
N THR A 810 16.09 -13.43 -31.07
CA THR A 810 16.78 -14.00 -32.25
C THR A 810 16.33 -13.35 -33.54
N ASP A 811 17.27 -12.89 -34.35
CA ASP A 811 16.99 -12.46 -35.72
C ASP A 811 17.35 -13.58 -36.72
N ALA A 812 16.34 -14.03 -37.48
CA ALA A 812 16.48 -15.10 -38.47
C ALA A 812 17.12 -14.64 -39.80
N VAL A 813 17.09 -13.34 -40.10
CA VAL A 813 17.74 -12.71 -41.26
C VAL A 813 19.23 -12.51 -40.98
N GLU A 814 19.58 -11.91 -39.84
CA GLU A 814 20.96 -11.69 -39.43
C GLU A 814 21.65 -12.96 -38.91
N ASN A 815 20.86 -14.00 -38.58
CA ASN A 815 21.32 -15.22 -37.93
C ASN A 815 22.04 -14.91 -36.61
N SER A 816 21.41 -14.08 -35.80
CA SER A 816 21.94 -13.56 -34.55
C SER A 816 21.13 -14.01 -33.33
N LEU A 817 21.79 -13.97 -32.17
CA LEU A 817 21.19 -14.07 -30.85
C LEU A 817 21.68 -12.87 -30.05
N TRP A 818 20.76 -12.02 -29.61
CA TRP A 818 21.00 -11.05 -28.54
C TRP A 818 20.47 -11.64 -27.24
N PHE A 819 21.20 -11.44 -26.14
CA PHE A 819 20.66 -11.67 -24.81
C PHE A 819 21.21 -10.67 -23.79
N HIS A 820 20.38 -10.35 -22.81
CA HIS A 820 20.70 -9.55 -21.64
C HIS A 820 20.47 -10.40 -20.40
N ALA A 821 21.48 -10.51 -19.55
CA ALA A 821 21.42 -11.30 -18.32
C ALA A 821 21.85 -10.46 -17.12
N ASN A 822 21.22 -10.68 -15.98
CA ASN A 822 21.62 -10.07 -14.71
C ASN A 822 21.31 -11.00 -13.54
N ALA A 823 22.09 -10.92 -12.47
CA ALA A 823 21.89 -11.68 -11.25
C ALA A 823 22.29 -10.84 -10.04
N GLU A 824 21.51 -10.92 -8.97
CA GLU A 824 21.79 -10.22 -7.72
C GLU A 824 23.19 -10.57 -7.19
N HIS A 825 23.95 -9.57 -6.73
CA HIS A 825 25.31 -9.71 -6.25
C HIS A 825 25.53 -8.83 -5.01
N GLY A 826 26.06 -9.40 -3.93
CA GLY A 826 26.21 -8.75 -2.62
C GLY A 826 26.93 -9.69 -1.63
N ALA A 827 27.25 -9.21 -0.43
CA ALA A 827 28.06 -9.95 0.55
C ALA A 827 27.40 -11.27 1.02
N VAL A 828 26.07 -11.28 1.07
CA VAL A 828 25.22 -12.45 1.39
C VAL A 828 25.32 -13.58 0.35
N TYR A 829 25.72 -13.28 -0.90
CA TYR A 829 25.86 -14.26 -1.96
C TYR A 829 27.27 -14.88 -1.95
N THR A 830 27.38 -16.11 -1.44
CA THR A 830 28.67 -16.80 -1.25
C THR A 830 29.19 -17.57 -2.48
N ASP A 831 28.42 -17.63 -3.56
CA ASP A 831 28.83 -18.23 -4.84
C ASP A 831 29.30 -17.18 -5.87
N MET A 832 29.76 -17.61 -7.06
CA MET A 832 30.33 -16.70 -8.06
C MET A 832 29.31 -15.87 -8.86
N ARG A 833 28.00 -16.09 -8.65
CA ARG A 833 26.88 -15.38 -9.28
C ARG A 833 27.02 -15.20 -10.78
N ALA A 834 27.47 -16.26 -11.45
CA ALA A 834 27.86 -16.25 -12.85
C ALA A 834 26.82 -16.90 -13.77
N THR A 835 26.39 -16.15 -14.80
CA THR A 835 25.58 -16.68 -15.89
C THR A 835 26.47 -17.45 -16.86
N ARG A 836 26.18 -18.75 -17.03
CA ARG A 836 26.92 -19.68 -17.88
C ARG A 836 26.03 -20.16 -18.99
N VAL A 837 26.38 -19.81 -20.23
CA VAL A 837 25.59 -20.17 -21.42
C VAL A 837 26.41 -20.98 -22.40
N THR A 838 25.75 -21.97 -22.99
CA THR A 838 26.23 -22.77 -24.11
C THR A 838 25.29 -22.58 -25.30
N THR A 839 25.86 -22.19 -26.44
CA THR A 839 25.12 -22.07 -27.71
C THR A 839 25.73 -22.98 -28.76
N THR A 840 24.91 -23.71 -29.51
CA THR A 840 25.37 -24.56 -30.62
C THR A 840 25.08 -23.86 -31.94
N TRP A 841 26.07 -23.80 -32.83
CA TRP A 841 25.98 -23.08 -34.10
C TRP A 841 26.41 -23.93 -35.30
N THR A 842 26.10 -23.50 -36.53
CA THR A 842 26.68 -24.12 -37.75
C THR A 842 28.17 -23.83 -37.94
N SER A 843 28.64 -22.72 -37.39
CA SER A 843 30.01 -22.18 -37.47
C SER A 843 30.26 -21.22 -36.31
N GLU A 844 31.52 -20.92 -35.99
CA GLU A 844 31.87 -20.04 -34.87
C GLU A 844 31.26 -18.64 -35.08
N PRO A 845 30.44 -18.12 -34.13
CA PRO A 845 29.86 -16.79 -34.24
C PRO A 845 30.87 -15.70 -33.83
N SER A 846 30.74 -14.51 -34.41
CA SER A 846 31.33 -13.30 -33.82
C SER A 846 30.56 -12.91 -32.56
N ILE A 847 31.28 -12.36 -31.57
CA ILE A 847 30.77 -12.06 -30.23
C ILE A 847 31.06 -10.60 -29.90
N HIS A 848 30.07 -9.89 -29.38
CA HIS A 848 30.21 -8.62 -28.70
C HIS A 848 29.55 -8.72 -27.31
N ILE A 849 30.17 -8.15 -26.28
CA ILE A 849 29.73 -8.20 -24.88
C ILE A 849 29.89 -6.81 -24.30
N ILE A 850 28.89 -6.34 -23.55
CA ILE A 850 28.91 -5.07 -22.84
C ILE A 850 28.47 -5.32 -21.38
N PRO A 851 29.26 -4.96 -20.36
CA PRO A 851 30.65 -4.51 -20.44
C PRO A 851 31.61 -5.66 -20.81
N GLU A 852 32.75 -5.37 -21.47
CA GLU A 852 33.71 -6.42 -21.88
C GLU A 852 34.30 -7.16 -20.66
N GLU A 853 34.45 -6.46 -19.54
CA GLU A 853 34.94 -6.94 -18.25
C GLU A 853 34.05 -8.01 -17.61
N ALA A 854 32.80 -8.16 -18.05
CA ALA A 854 31.91 -9.21 -17.56
C ALA A 854 32.36 -10.62 -18.02
N LEU A 855 33.13 -10.74 -19.10
CA LEU A 855 33.53 -12.05 -19.63
C LEU A 855 34.61 -12.72 -18.77
N GLN A 856 34.22 -13.71 -17.98
CA GLN A 856 35.14 -14.53 -17.17
C GLN A 856 35.79 -15.65 -17.99
N GLU A 857 35.01 -16.35 -18.82
CA GLU A 857 35.48 -17.47 -19.63
C GLU A 857 34.79 -17.50 -21.00
N LYS A 858 35.55 -17.77 -22.05
CA LYS A 858 35.06 -18.07 -23.40
C LYS A 858 35.77 -19.30 -23.94
N SER A 859 35.03 -20.27 -24.47
CA SER A 859 35.61 -21.35 -25.28
C SER A 859 34.73 -21.74 -26.47
N TRP A 860 35.37 -22.02 -27.61
CA TRP A 860 34.72 -22.58 -28.79
C TRP A 860 35.22 -24.00 -29.04
N ASN A 861 34.29 -24.95 -29.15
CA ASN A 861 34.58 -26.34 -29.49
C ASN A 861 34.21 -26.61 -30.94
N PRO A 862 35.15 -26.62 -31.91
CA PRO A 862 34.83 -26.78 -33.33
C PRO A 862 34.32 -28.17 -33.72
N LEU A 863 34.51 -29.20 -32.87
CA LEU A 863 34.04 -30.56 -33.15
C LEU A 863 32.55 -30.69 -32.84
N LYS A 864 32.09 -30.07 -31.75
CA LYS A 864 30.68 -30.03 -31.36
C LYS A 864 29.93 -28.81 -31.90
N ARG A 865 30.68 -27.77 -32.29
CA ARG A 865 30.20 -26.43 -32.65
C ARG A 865 29.49 -25.70 -31.50
N GLU A 866 29.98 -25.94 -30.29
CA GLU A 866 29.50 -25.31 -29.05
C GLU A 866 30.38 -24.10 -28.73
N LEU A 867 29.75 -22.95 -28.50
CA LEU A 867 30.33 -21.78 -27.83
C LEU A 867 29.87 -21.79 -26.37
N PHE A 868 30.82 -21.76 -25.44
CA PHE A 868 30.58 -21.55 -24.02
C PHE A 868 31.03 -20.15 -23.58
N LEU A 869 30.22 -19.50 -22.75
CA LEU A 869 30.52 -18.24 -22.08
C LEU A 869 30.21 -18.35 -20.57
N SER A 870 31.06 -17.78 -19.73
CA SER A 870 30.79 -17.51 -18.30
C SER A 870 30.87 -15.99 -18.08
N LEU A 871 29.80 -15.41 -17.54
CA LEU A 871 29.60 -13.96 -17.39
C LEU A 871 29.47 -13.59 -15.91
N SER A 872 30.13 -12.52 -15.51
CA SER A 872 30.12 -11.94 -14.16
C SER A 872 29.04 -10.86 -14.03
N HIS A 873 28.31 -10.85 -12.91
CA HIS A 873 27.35 -9.79 -12.57
C HIS A 873 27.84 -8.83 -11.47
N ALA A 874 29.15 -8.85 -11.16
CA ALA A 874 29.77 -7.96 -10.17
C ALA A 874 29.64 -6.44 -10.48
N PHE A 875 29.23 -6.09 -11.71
CA PHE A 875 28.92 -4.72 -12.14
C PHE A 875 27.47 -4.56 -12.63
N GLY A 876 26.59 -5.52 -12.33
CA GLY A 876 25.20 -5.58 -12.78
C GLY A 876 25.00 -6.32 -14.11
N ALA A 877 24.12 -5.77 -14.95
CA ALA A 877 23.67 -6.41 -16.19
C ALA A 877 24.76 -6.57 -17.26
N VAL A 878 24.57 -7.58 -18.11
CA VAL A 878 25.47 -7.91 -19.22
C VAL A 878 24.65 -8.14 -20.50
N GLU A 879 24.89 -7.32 -21.52
CA GLU A 879 24.39 -7.54 -22.88
C GLU A 879 25.40 -8.36 -23.69
N VAL A 880 24.92 -9.32 -24.48
CA VAL A 880 25.72 -10.13 -25.41
C VAL A 880 25.03 -10.21 -26.76
N SER A 881 25.78 -9.94 -27.82
CA SER A 881 25.36 -10.12 -29.21
C SER A 881 26.23 -11.16 -29.92
N LEU A 882 25.60 -12.21 -30.44
CA LEU A 882 26.22 -13.28 -31.21
C LEU A 882 25.70 -13.24 -32.65
N VAL A 883 26.59 -13.24 -33.65
CA VAL A 883 26.21 -13.25 -35.07
C VAL A 883 26.98 -14.33 -35.81
N CYS A 884 26.27 -15.18 -36.58
CA CYS A 884 26.89 -16.27 -37.32
C CYS A 884 27.00 -15.90 -38.83
N PRO A 885 28.22 -15.72 -39.39
CA PRO A 885 28.44 -15.25 -40.78
C PRO A 885 28.06 -16.28 -41.87
#